data_AF-A0A926GIE4-F1
#
_entry.id   AF-A0A926GIE4-F1
#
_cell.length_a   1.000
_cell.length_b   1.000
_cell.length_c   1.000
_cell.angle_alpha   90.00
_cell.angle_beta   90.00
_cell.angle_gamma   90.00
#
_symmetry.space_group_name_H-M   'P 1'
#
loop_
_entity.id
_entity.type
_entity.pdbx_description
1 polymer ?
#
loop_
_entity_poly.entity_id
_entity_poly.type
_entity_poly.pdbx_seq_one_letter_code
_entity_poly.pdbx_strand_id
1 'polypeptide(L)'
;MRTSRPSRRAVLAGSAVAAALTAVPSLQGAVQAAAPSTAAPAYRWRNAVMGGTGFVTGVLFHPSVRGLAYARTDIGGAYRWDDRTDRWIPLTDHIGWDDWNLLGVEAMAVDPAHPNRLYLALGTYAQSWAGNGAVLRSEDRGATWKRTDLSVKLGANEDGRGCGERLLVDPRDSDTLWLGTRHDGLLKSTDRGATWKAASFPAAPSATGQGITLLVAAGRTVYAGWGDSDGTSANLYRTADGTTWKAVPGQPAGTAAKVPVRAAYDRHTCELYVTYANAPGPNGQSDGSVHKLRTTTGKWTEVTPVKPGGATSDGGTDSFGYGGCAVDARRPGTVVVSTNNRWSLIDTLYRTTDGGRTWKSLKDKAVLDVSETPFLTFGADQPKFGWWIQAVGLDPFDSEHIVYGTGATLYGTRDLKHWSPEIRGLEEASIRQLLSPPAGEAHLISGSGDVGVMYHERLTASPSRGMASNPVFGTATGLALAAAKPSYVVRAGWGDNGNGAYSNDGGKTWAPFKAQPAIAKDAPGPIATNADGSVLLWSFVHWDGTRYPAHRSADNGATWTEVTSYPKGAAPVADPVDPTRFYAFDTTTGTLFASTDSGRTFTARATGLNSGDTQFQLAAAPGRSGDLWLSLKWNGLYRSTDGGATFTKVGSCWASYTLGFGKAAEGASYPAVYMVGSTESITAVYRSDDEAKTWTRVNDDQHQWGWIGAAIAGDPRVYGRVYLATNGRGVQYGEPA
;
A
#
# COMPACT_ATOMS: atom_id res chain seq x y z
N MET A 1 -1.58 -22.35 26.30
CA MET A 1 -2.45 -23.52 26.10
C MET A 1 -3.03 -23.44 24.69
N ARG A 2 -2.89 -24.52 23.92
CA ARG A 2 -3.39 -24.66 22.54
C ARG A 2 -4.91 -24.73 22.58
N THR A 3 -5.60 -23.85 21.85
CA THR A 3 -6.99 -24.08 21.46
C THR A 3 -7.13 -23.83 19.95
N SER A 4 -7.45 -24.91 19.27
CA SER A 4 -7.73 -25.05 17.84
C SER A 4 -8.95 -24.23 17.43
N ARG A 5 -8.81 -23.40 16.40
CA ARG A 5 -9.94 -22.83 15.65
C ARG A 5 -10.52 -23.90 14.73
N PRO A 6 -11.84 -24.18 14.73
CA PRO A 6 -12.43 -25.06 13.73
C PRO A 6 -12.63 -24.30 12.41
N SER A 7 -12.11 -24.85 11.33
CA SER A 7 -12.44 -24.46 9.96
C SER A 7 -13.80 -25.04 9.58
N ARG A 8 -14.69 -24.22 9.00
CA ARG A 8 -15.97 -24.67 8.45
C ARG A 8 -15.75 -25.41 7.13
N ARG A 9 -15.51 -26.72 7.19
CA ARG A 9 -15.74 -27.66 6.07
C ARG A 9 -16.20 -29.03 6.61
N ALA A 10 -17.49 -29.29 6.53
CA ALA A 10 -18.11 -30.63 6.49
C ALA A 10 -19.44 -30.44 5.73
N VAL A 11 -19.47 -30.68 4.41
CA VAL A 11 -19.72 -31.99 3.75
C VAL A 11 -21.09 -32.55 4.14
N LEU A 12 -22.08 -32.34 3.27
CA LEU A 12 -23.31 -33.12 3.20
C LEU A 12 -23.05 -34.37 2.33
N ALA A 13 -23.03 -35.53 2.98
CA ALA A 13 -23.22 -36.87 2.41
C ALA A 13 -23.64 -37.76 3.58
N GLY A 14 -24.62 -38.64 3.55
CA GLY A 14 -25.67 -38.99 2.61
C GLY A 14 -26.63 -39.93 3.34
N SER A 15 -27.82 -40.17 2.82
CA SER A 15 -28.67 -41.29 3.22
C SER A 15 -29.38 -41.81 1.98
N ALA A 16 -28.93 -42.98 1.53
CA ALA A 16 -29.53 -43.69 0.41
C ALA A 16 -30.85 -44.33 0.86
N VAL A 17 -31.93 -44.05 0.12
CA VAL A 17 -33.11 -44.91 0.08
C VAL A 17 -33.43 -45.12 -1.40
N ALA A 18 -33.39 -46.38 -1.82
CA ALA A 18 -33.73 -46.80 -3.18
C ALA A 18 -35.26 -46.83 -3.35
N ALA A 19 -35.78 -46.22 -4.42
CA ALA A 19 -37.06 -46.61 -5.01
C ALA A 19 -37.23 -46.07 -6.45
N ALA A 20 -37.42 -47.02 -7.37
CA ALA A 20 -38.19 -46.99 -8.61
C ALA A 20 -37.92 -45.93 -9.70
N LEU A 21 -37.49 -46.44 -10.85
CA LEU A 21 -37.51 -45.83 -12.17
C LEU A 21 -38.92 -45.39 -12.61
N THR A 22 -39.08 -44.12 -12.98
CA THR A 22 -40.05 -43.69 -14.00
C THR A 22 -39.41 -42.62 -14.87
N ALA A 23 -39.28 -42.92 -16.17
CA ALA A 23 -38.74 -42.03 -17.19
C ALA A 23 -39.70 -40.87 -17.49
N VAL A 24 -39.22 -39.62 -17.48
CA VAL A 24 -39.91 -38.42 -17.98
C VAL A 24 -38.84 -37.48 -18.60
N PRO A 25 -39.12 -36.77 -19.72
CA PRO A 25 -38.11 -36.35 -20.70
C PRO A 25 -37.22 -35.20 -20.26
N SER A 26 -35.99 -35.19 -20.80
CA SER A 26 -35.03 -34.08 -20.71
C SER A 26 -35.55 -32.83 -21.42
N LEU A 27 -35.95 -31.82 -20.65
CA LEU A 27 -35.99 -30.44 -21.13
C LEU A 27 -34.59 -29.83 -20.94
N GLN A 28 -33.82 -29.77 -22.04
CA GLN A 28 -32.62 -28.95 -22.12
C GLN A 28 -33.05 -27.47 -22.10
N GLY A 29 -33.22 -26.91 -20.91
CA GLY A 29 -33.21 -25.46 -20.73
C GLY A 29 -31.78 -24.97 -20.72
N ALA A 30 -31.36 -24.25 -21.75
CA ALA A 30 -30.12 -23.49 -21.74
C ALA A 30 -30.16 -22.53 -20.54
N VAL A 31 -29.27 -22.73 -19.57
CA VAL A 31 -29.03 -21.75 -18.51
C VAL A 31 -28.33 -20.57 -19.18
N GLN A 32 -29.13 -19.64 -19.66
CA GLN A 32 -28.66 -18.35 -20.14
C GLN A 32 -28.13 -17.62 -18.91
N ALA A 33 -26.80 -17.46 -18.83
CA ALA A 33 -26.17 -16.64 -17.81
C ALA A 33 -26.85 -15.26 -17.86
N ALA A 34 -27.49 -14.88 -16.76
CA ALA A 34 -28.10 -13.56 -16.63
C ALA A 34 -27.01 -12.52 -16.87
N ALA A 35 -27.20 -11.68 -17.88
CA ALA A 35 -26.35 -10.52 -18.09
C ALA A 35 -26.40 -9.65 -16.83
N PRO A 36 -25.26 -9.09 -16.37
CA PRO A 36 -25.26 -8.20 -15.21
C PRO A 36 -26.20 -7.01 -15.48
N SER A 37 -27.06 -6.70 -14.52
CA SER A 37 -28.01 -5.59 -14.63
C SER A 37 -27.24 -4.29 -14.86
N THR A 38 -27.53 -3.61 -15.96
CA THR A 38 -26.98 -2.30 -16.33
C THR A 38 -27.65 -1.16 -15.56
N ALA A 39 -27.83 -1.30 -14.24
CA ALA A 39 -28.19 -0.17 -13.40
C ALA A 39 -26.94 0.73 -13.29
N ALA A 40 -27.11 2.05 -13.50
CA ALA A 40 -26.03 3.00 -13.23
C ALA A 40 -25.57 2.84 -11.77
N PRO A 41 -24.26 2.93 -11.48
CA PRO A 41 -23.78 2.79 -10.11
C PRO A 41 -24.42 3.87 -9.23
N ALA A 42 -24.84 3.51 -8.02
CA ALA A 42 -25.49 4.46 -7.10
C ALA A 42 -24.57 5.60 -6.68
N TYR A 43 -23.25 5.39 -6.79
CA TYR A 43 -22.19 6.30 -6.37
C TYR A 43 -21.11 6.40 -7.44
N ARG A 44 -20.48 7.58 -7.53
CA ARG A 44 -19.25 7.80 -8.30
C ARG A 44 -18.08 7.85 -7.34
N TRP A 45 -17.13 6.94 -7.52
CA TRP A 45 -15.92 6.85 -6.70
C TRP A 45 -14.69 7.43 -7.42
N ARG A 46 -13.86 8.15 -6.65
CA ARG A 46 -12.63 8.79 -7.13
C ARG A 46 -11.59 8.77 -6.00
N ASN A 47 -10.33 8.97 -6.37
CA ASN A 47 -9.28 9.23 -5.38
C ASN A 47 -9.27 10.73 -5.04
N ALA A 48 -9.13 11.07 -3.75
CA ALA A 48 -8.66 12.39 -3.37
C ALA A 48 -7.17 12.47 -3.73
N VAL A 49 -6.80 13.37 -4.63
CA VAL A 49 -5.49 13.36 -5.27
C VAL A 49 -4.40 13.72 -4.27
N MET A 50 -3.42 12.83 -4.12
CA MET A 50 -2.17 13.05 -3.37
C MET A 50 -0.98 12.92 -4.33
N GLY A 51 -0.99 11.88 -5.17
CA GLY A 51 0.00 11.56 -6.18
C GLY A 51 1.13 10.68 -5.64
N GLY A 52 1.08 9.38 -5.91
CA GLY A 52 2.12 8.43 -5.49
C GLY A 52 1.99 8.07 -4.02
N THR A 53 2.91 8.56 -3.19
CA THR A 53 3.06 8.39 -1.73
C THR A 53 3.56 7.02 -1.22
N GLY A 54 3.70 6.04 -2.11
CA GLY A 54 4.21 4.70 -1.76
C GLY A 54 5.28 4.19 -2.73
N PHE A 55 5.65 2.92 -2.55
CA PHE A 55 6.76 2.31 -3.26
C PHE A 55 6.32 1.65 -4.57
N VAL A 56 6.64 2.32 -5.69
CA VAL A 56 6.50 1.73 -7.03
C VAL A 56 7.64 0.71 -7.25
N THR A 57 7.31 -0.57 -7.11
CA THR A 57 8.27 -1.68 -7.08
C THR A 57 8.64 -2.21 -8.46
N GLY A 58 7.94 -1.86 -9.53
CA GLY A 58 8.30 -2.24 -10.89
C GLY A 58 7.56 -1.43 -11.95
N VAL A 59 8.23 -1.16 -13.07
CA VAL A 59 7.64 -0.54 -14.27
C VAL A 59 8.06 -1.33 -15.50
N LEU A 60 7.12 -1.54 -16.42
CA LEU A 60 7.31 -2.30 -17.65
C LEU A 60 6.65 -1.54 -18.81
N PHE A 61 7.48 -1.03 -19.73
CA PHE A 61 6.99 -0.57 -21.02
C PHE A 61 6.71 -1.77 -21.93
N HIS A 62 5.57 -1.75 -22.62
CA HIS A 62 5.25 -2.82 -23.55
C HIS A 62 6.21 -2.77 -24.75
N PRO A 63 6.95 -3.85 -25.06
CA PRO A 63 8.04 -3.80 -26.04
C PRO A 63 7.56 -3.63 -27.49
N SER A 64 6.27 -3.88 -27.75
CA SER A 64 5.69 -3.86 -29.11
C SER A 64 4.53 -2.87 -29.29
N VAL A 65 4.19 -2.08 -28.25
CA VAL A 65 3.06 -1.13 -28.31
C VAL A 65 3.52 0.20 -27.74
N ARG A 66 3.62 1.21 -28.60
CA ARG A 66 3.97 2.59 -28.19
C ARG A 66 2.91 3.14 -27.23
N GLY A 67 3.35 3.86 -26.20
CA GLY A 67 2.47 4.54 -25.25
C GLY A 67 1.75 3.59 -24.28
N LEU A 68 2.21 2.34 -24.15
CA LEU A 68 1.67 1.38 -23.19
C LEU A 68 2.74 0.99 -22.17
N ALA A 69 2.44 1.21 -20.90
CA ALA A 69 3.27 0.78 -19.79
C ALA A 69 2.39 0.26 -18.64
N TYR A 70 3.01 -0.52 -17.77
CA TYR A 70 2.41 -1.02 -16.54
C TYR A 70 3.31 -0.71 -15.36
N ALA A 71 2.70 -0.42 -14.22
CA ALA A 71 3.38 -0.26 -12.94
C ALA A 71 2.78 -1.24 -11.94
N ARG A 72 3.65 -1.79 -11.07
CA ARG A 72 3.24 -2.62 -9.94
C ARG A 72 3.73 -1.99 -8.64
N THR A 73 2.98 -2.22 -7.58
CA THR A 73 3.29 -1.67 -6.26
C THR A 73 3.19 -2.74 -5.18
N ASP A 74 3.73 -2.46 -3.98
CA ASP A 74 3.85 -3.48 -2.92
C ASP A 74 2.57 -3.71 -2.12
N ILE A 75 1.72 -2.69 -1.98
CA ILE A 75 0.44 -2.79 -1.28
C ILE A 75 -0.77 -2.25 -2.05
N GLY A 76 -0.54 -1.61 -3.21
CA GLY A 76 -1.51 -0.75 -3.88
C GLY A 76 -1.96 -1.18 -5.26
N GLY A 77 -1.70 -2.43 -5.63
CA GLY A 77 -2.17 -3.01 -6.88
C GLY A 77 -1.28 -2.71 -8.08
N ALA A 78 -1.89 -2.82 -9.27
CA ALA A 78 -1.25 -2.58 -10.55
C ALA A 78 -1.96 -1.48 -11.32
N TYR A 79 -1.19 -0.79 -12.17
CA TYR A 79 -1.66 0.32 -12.98
C TYR A 79 -1.24 0.15 -14.43
N ARG A 80 -2.04 0.70 -15.35
CA ARG A 80 -1.71 0.84 -16.78
C ARG A 80 -1.60 2.31 -17.14
N TRP A 81 -0.54 2.68 -17.86
CA TRP A 81 -0.40 4.01 -18.44
C TRP A 81 -1.38 4.22 -19.60
N ASP A 82 -2.07 5.35 -19.60
CA ASP A 82 -2.83 5.87 -20.74
C ASP A 82 -2.21 7.17 -21.25
N ASP A 83 -1.42 7.03 -22.32
CA ASP A 83 -0.71 8.13 -22.99
C ASP A 83 -1.63 9.25 -23.49
N ARG A 84 -2.92 8.95 -23.74
CA ARG A 84 -3.88 9.96 -24.23
C ARG A 84 -4.31 10.93 -23.14
N THR A 85 -4.26 10.48 -21.89
CA THR A 85 -4.70 11.26 -20.72
C THR A 85 -3.56 11.55 -19.75
N ASP A 86 -2.34 11.10 -20.07
CA ASP A 86 -1.13 11.29 -19.26
C ASP A 86 -1.36 10.79 -17.82
N ARG A 87 -1.94 9.58 -17.70
CA ARG A 87 -2.47 9.05 -16.43
C ARG A 87 -2.33 7.54 -16.30
N TRP A 88 -2.06 7.11 -15.08
CA TRP A 88 -2.19 5.73 -14.63
C TRP A 88 -3.64 5.36 -14.30
N ILE A 89 -4.10 4.23 -14.83
CA ILE A 89 -5.40 3.63 -14.56
C ILE A 89 -5.22 2.44 -13.61
N PRO A 90 -5.83 2.42 -12.43
CA PRO A 90 -5.77 1.27 -11.53
C PRO A 90 -6.49 0.06 -12.14
N LEU A 91 -5.91 -1.13 -11.98
CA LEU A 91 -6.41 -2.37 -12.62
C LEU A 91 -7.00 -3.37 -11.62
N THR A 92 -6.86 -3.11 -10.33
CA THR A 92 -7.12 -4.08 -9.24
C THR A 92 -8.06 -3.55 -8.16
N ASP A 93 -8.79 -2.47 -8.41
CA ASP A 93 -9.72 -1.87 -7.43
C ASP A 93 -10.90 -2.79 -7.08
N HIS A 94 -11.18 -3.81 -7.91
CA HIS A 94 -12.17 -4.87 -7.67
C HIS A 94 -11.73 -5.89 -6.59
N ILE A 95 -10.47 -5.91 -6.18
CA ILE A 95 -9.98 -6.81 -5.12
C ILE A 95 -10.60 -6.41 -3.79
N GLY A 96 -11.29 -7.37 -3.16
CA GLY A 96 -12.14 -7.13 -2.00
C GLY A 96 -11.52 -7.40 -0.63
N TRP A 97 -12.33 -7.17 0.40
CA TRP A 97 -11.98 -7.32 1.81
C TRP A 97 -11.34 -8.68 2.14
N ASP A 98 -11.93 -9.77 1.66
CA ASP A 98 -11.44 -11.14 1.95
C ASP A 98 -10.15 -11.48 1.17
N ASP A 99 -9.91 -10.78 0.07
CA ASP A 99 -8.76 -10.94 -0.81
C ASP A 99 -7.72 -9.82 -0.64
N TRP A 100 -7.75 -9.09 0.48
CA TRP A 100 -6.88 -7.93 0.70
C TRP A 100 -5.38 -8.24 0.51
N ASN A 101 -4.95 -9.47 0.80
CA ASN A 101 -3.57 -9.93 0.59
C ASN A 101 -3.19 -10.04 -0.89
N LEU A 102 -4.12 -9.85 -1.83
CA LEU A 102 -3.85 -9.85 -3.28
C LEU A 102 -3.65 -8.45 -3.85
N LEU A 103 -3.73 -7.39 -3.04
CA LEU A 103 -3.37 -6.04 -3.52
C LEU A 103 -1.87 -5.88 -3.76
N GLY A 104 -1.01 -6.65 -3.07
CA GLY A 104 0.42 -6.64 -3.34
C GLY A 104 0.74 -7.36 -4.64
N VAL A 105 1.44 -6.70 -5.56
CA VAL A 105 1.79 -7.24 -6.88
C VAL A 105 3.27 -7.64 -6.90
N GLU A 106 3.54 -8.94 -6.79
CA GLU A 106 4.90 -9.50 -6.73
C GLU A 106 5.61 -9.37 -8.08
N ALA A 107 4.89 -9.61 -9.18
CA ALA A 107 5.46 -9.51 -10.52
C ALA A 107 4.38 -9.31 -11.59
N MET A 108 4.79 -8.76 -12.73
CA MET A 108 3.97 -8.61 -13.93
C MET A 108 4.67 -9.18 -15.17
N ALA A 109 3.88 -9.65 -16.14
CA ALA A 109 4.38 -10.07 -17.43
C ALA A 109 3.43 -9.67 -18.56
N VAL A 110 4.01 -9.34 -19.72
CA VAL A 110 3.30 -9.10 -20.98
C VAL A 110 3.73 -10.13 -22.01
N ASP A 111 2.89 -10.32 -23.04
CA ASP A 111 3.20 -11.16 -24.19
C ASP A 111 3.46 -10.28 -25.42
N PRO A 112 4.72 -10.13 -25.88
CA PRO A 112 5.02 -9.31 -27.04
C PRO A 112 4.33 -9.78 -28.33
N ALA A 113 4.01 -11.07 -28.46
CA ALA A 113 3.31 -11.63 -29.62
C ALA A 113 1.78 -11.42 -29.53
N HIS A 114 1.25 -11.22 -28.32
CA HIS A 114 -0.17 -11.01 -28.05
C HIS A 114 -0.36 -9.79 -27.14
N PRO A 115 -0.28 -8.56 -27.68
CA PRO A 115 -0.10 -7.33 -26.91
C PRO A 115 -1.25 -6.92 -25.99
N ASN A 116 -2.39 -7.62 -26.04
CA ASN A 116 -3.49 -7.40 -25.10
C ASN A 116 -3.38 -8.26 -23.83
N ARG A 117 -2.45 -9.21 -23.81
CA ARG A 117 -2.23 -10.09 -22.67
C ARG A 117 -1.41 -9.41 -21.59
N LEU A 118 -1.92 -9.51 -20.37
CA LEU A 118 -1.26 -9.05 -19.15
C LEU A 118 -1.48 -10.10 -18.07
N TYR A 119 -0.42 -10.39 -17.33
CA TYR A 119 -0.45 -11.32 -16.21
C TYR A 119 0.11 -10.64 -14.96
N LEU A 120 -0.55 -10.83 -13.82
CA LEU A 120 -0.12 -10.34 -12.52
C LEU A 120 0.00 -11.52 -11.54
N ALA A 121 1.12 -11.61 -10.84
CA ALA A 121 1.29 -12.50 -9.69
C ALA A 121 1.08 -11.70 -8.41
N LEU A 122 0.10 -12.09 -7.60
CA LEU A 122 -0.45 -11.32 -6.49
C LEU A 122 -0.27 -12.03 -5.15
N GLY A 123 0.14 -11.29 -4.12
CA GLY A 123 0.30 -11.76 -2.75
C GLY A 123 1.20 -10.80 -1.97
N THR A 124 0.67 -10.12 -0.95
CA THR A 124 1.38 -9.09 -0.18
C THR A 124 2.39 -9.70 0.79
N TYR A 125 2.03 -10.79 1.47
CA TYR A 125 2.87 -11.43 2.49
C TYR A 125 2.97 -12.95 2.34
N ALA A 126 4.14 -13.51 2.62
CA ALA A 126 4.40 -14.95 2.66
C ALA A 126 4.45 -15.53 4.08
N GLN A 127 4.21 -14.69 5.09
CA GLN A 127 4.14 -15.09 6.50
C GLN A 127 3.07 -16.16 6.77
N SER A 128 3.23 -16.92 7.86
CA SER A 128 2.35 -18.07 8.20
C SER A 128 0.86 -17.72 8.29
N TRP A 129 0.53 -16.50 8.72
CA TRP A 129 -0.84 -15.98 8.86
C TRP A 129 -1.46 -15.49 7.55
N ALA A 130 -0.66 -15.27 6.50
CA ALA A 130 -1.14 -14.77 5.21
C ALA A 130 -1.77 -15.89 4.37
N GLY A 131 -2.69 -15.50 3.48
CA GLY A 131 -3.27 -16.40 2.48
C GLY A 131 -2.28 -16.71 1.35
N ASN A 132 -2.62 -17.69 0.53
CA ASN A 132 -1.87 -17.99 -0.69
C ASN A 132 -2.01 -16.86 -1.71
N GLY A 133 -1.05 -16.80 -2.64
CA GLY A 133 -1.11 -15.88 -3.77
C GLY A 133 -2.07 -16.35 -4.87
N ALA A 134 -2.23 -15.50 -5.88
CA ALA A 134 -3.01 -15.80 -7.08
C ALA A 134 -2.33 -15.22 -8.33
N VAL A 135 -2.69 -15.76 -9.49
CA VAL A 135 -2.36 -15.16 -10.79
C VAL A 135 -3.63 -14.62 -11.42
N LEU A 136 -3.62 -13.35 -11.81
CA LEU A 136 -4.63 -12.77 -12.69
C LEU A 136 -4.12 -12.77 -14.14
N ARG A 137 -4.97 -13.19 -15.07
CA ARG A 137 -4.71 -13.15 -16.51
C ARG A 137 -5.79 -12.33 -17.22
N SER A 138 -5.34 -11.42 -18.06
CA SER A 138 -6.19 -10.52 -18.84
C SER A 138 -5.91 -10.74 -20.34
N GLU A 139 -6.93 -10.58 -21.18
CA GLU A 139 -6.83 -10.52 -22.64
C GLU A 139 -7.19 -9.12 -23.19
N ASP A 140 -7.36 -8.12 -22.32
CA ASP A 140 -7.80 -6.76 -22.64
C ASP A 140 -7.01 -5.68 -21.88
N ARG A 141 -5.72 -5.95 -21.61
CA ARG A 141 -4.78 -5.04 -20.94
C ARG A 141 -5.19 -4.66 -19.50
N GLY A 142 -5.85 -5.57 -18.80
CA GLY A 142 -6.20 -5.45 -17.39
C GLY A 142 -7.55 -4.79 -17.13
N ALA A 143 -8.42 -4.69 -18.14
CA ALA A 143 -9.79 -4.22 -17.94
C ALA A 143 -10.67 -5.31 -17.32
N THR A 144 -10.44 -6.57 -17.68
CA THR A 144 -11.08 -7.74 -17.06
C THR A 144 -10.07 -8.84 -16.79
N TRP A 145 -10.38 -9.68 -15.79
CA TRP A 145 -9.45 -10.68 -15.28
C TRP A 145 -10.09 -12.05 -15.14
N LYS A 146 -9.31 -13.10 -15.43
CA LYS A 146 -9.54 -14.45 -14.92
C LYS A 146 -8.51 -14.73 -13.83
N ARG A 147 -8.95 -15.31 -12.73
CA ARG A 147 -8.11 -15.63 -11.57
C ARG A 147 -7.76 -17.11 -11.53
N THR A 148 -6.56 -17.42 -11.06
CA THR A 148 -6.15 -18.74 -10.63
C THR A 148 -5.44 -18.64 -9.29
N ASP A 149 -6.02 -19.25 -8.27
CA ASP A 149 -5.41 -19.36 -6.96
C ASP A 149 -4.20 -20.29 -7.00
N LEU A 150 -3.12 -19.88 -6.33
CA LEU A 150 -1.93 -20.69 -6.19
C LEU A 150 -1.98 -21.53 -4.91
N SER A 151 -1.19 -22.59 -4.86
CA SER A 151 -0.94 -23.36 -3.64
C SER A 151 0.19 -22.79 -2.78
N VAL A 152 0.81 -21.69 -3.22
CA VAL A 152 2.00 -21.07 -2.62
C VAL A 152 1.69 -19.62 -2.22
N LYS A 153 2.53 -19.03 -1.36
CA LYS A 153 2.43 -17.62 -0.98
C LYS A 153 3.40 -16.77 -1.78
N LEU A 154 3.04 -15.50 -1.99
CA LEU A 154 3.90 -14.48 -2.59
C LEU A 154 4.06 -13.32 -1.58
N GLY A 155 5.12 -12.53 -1.73
CA GLY A 155 5.58 -11.56 -0.72
C GLY A 155 5.90 -10.20 -1.32
N ALA A 156 4.91 -9.59 -1.97
CA ALA A 156 5.07 -8.31 -2.65
C ALA A 156 5.42 -7.15 -1.72
N ASN A 157 5.16 -7.27 -0.40
CA ASN A 157 5.56 -6.32 0.64
C ASN A 157 6.60 -6.90 1.62
N GLU A 158 7.43 -7.83 1.16
CA GLU A 158 8.56 -8.37 1.92
C GLU A 158 9.91 -7.88 1.33
N ASP A 159 11.02 -8.18 1.99
CA ASP A 159 12.36 -7.85 1.46
C ASP A 159 12.55 -8.46 0.06
N GLY A 160 13.23 -7.77 -0.84
CA GLY A 160 13.47 -8.20 -2.23
C GLY A 160 12.30 -8.01 -3.19
N ARG A 161 11.26 -7.29 -2.77
CA ARG A 161 10.10 -6.96 -3.63
C ARG A 161 10.42 -6.07 -4.84
N GLY A 162 11.50 -5.29 -4.76
CA GLY A 162 12.00 -4.54 -5.90
C GLY A 162 12.94 -5.33 -6.82
N CYS A 163 13.30 -6.59 -6.50
CA CYS A 163 13.86 -7.50 -7.49
C CYS A 163 12.79 -7.88 -8.54
N GLY A 164 13.22 -8.28 -9.73
CA GLY A 164 12.31 -8.87 -10.72
C GLY A 164 12.55 -8.48 -12.17
N GLU A 165 11.60 -8.75 -13.06
CA GLU A 165 10.30 -9.37 -12.79
C GLU A 165 10.41 -10.87 -12.50
N ARG A 166 9.61 -11.40 -11.56
CA ARG A 166 9.58 -12.85 -11.24
C ARG A 166 8.63 -13.65 -12.13
N LEU A 167 7.82 -13.00 -12.94
CA LEU A 167 6.87 -13.60 -13.87
C LEU A 167 7.34 -13.33 -15.30
N LEU A 168 7.31 -14.35 -16.16
CA LEU A 168 7.77 -14.24 -17.55
C LEU A 168 6.90 -15.11 -18.47
N VAL A 169 6.44 -14.53 -19.59
CA VAL A 169 5.94 -15.30 -20.74
C VAL A 169 7.13 -15.85 -21.51
N ASP A 170 7.16 -17.15 -21.74
CA ASP A 170 8.28 -17.83 -22.37
C ASP A 170 8.49 -17.32 -23.82
N PRO A 171 9.68 -16.85 -24.20
CA PRO A 171 9.94 -16.34 -25.56
C PRO A 171 9.86 -17.43 -26.63
N ARG A 172 9.74 -18.71 -26.25
CA ARG A 172 9.63 -19.85 -27.16
C ARG A 172 8.18 -20.22 -27.46
N ASP A 173 7.25 -19.88 -26.57
CA ASP A 173 5.85 -20.29 -26.61
C ASP A 173 5.00 -19.36 -25.71
N SER A 174 4.09 -18.60 -26.33
CA SER A 174 3.17 -17.68 -25.66
C SER A 174 2.16 -18.34 -24.71
N ASP A 175 2.01 -19.67 -24.75
CA ASP A 175 1.15 -20.41 -23.83
C ASP A 175 1.89 -20.83 -22.56
N THR A 176 3.22 -20.75 -22.57
CA THR A 176 4.08 -21.11 -21.45
C THR A 176 4.44 -19.88 -20.61
N LEU A 177 4.23 -19.97 -19.29
CA LEU A 177 4.66 -18.95 -18.33
C LEU A 177 5.52 -19.57 -17.23
N TRP A 178 6.44 -18.76 -16.71
CA TRP A 178 7.30 -19.07 -15.58
C TRP A 178 7.05 -18.08 -14.45
N LEU A 179 6.94 -18.58 -13.22
CA LEU A 179 6.82 -17.77 -12.01
C LEU A 179 7.87 -18.22 -11.00
N GLY A 180 8.86 -17.36 -10.76
CA GLY A 180 9.79 -17.49 -9.66
C GLY A 180 9.13 -17.17 -8.34
N THR A 181 9.28 -18.05 -7.34
CA THR A 181 8.76 -17.82 -5.99
C THR A 181 9.90 -17.65 -4.98
N ARG A 182 9.56 -17.10 -3.82
CA ARG A 182 10.50 -16.85 -2.72
C ARG A 182 10.88 -18.14 -1.99
N HIS A 183 9.89 -18.98 -1.69
CA HIS A 183 10.04 -20.12 -0.78
C HIS A 183 9.64 -21.46 -1.39
N ASP A 184 9.12 -21.48 -2.62
CA ASP A 184 8.52 -22.67 -3.25
C ASP A 184 9.15 -23.02 -4.61
N GLY A 185 10.29 -22.40 -4.93
CA GLY A 185 11.05 -22.65 -6.16
C GLY A 185 10.42 -22.03 -7.40
N LEU A 186 10.54 -22.72 -8.54
CA LEU A 186 10.04 -22.26 -9.83
C LEU A 186 8.71 -22.94 -10.17
N LEU A 187 7.70 -22.16 -10.54
CA LEU A 187 6.45 -22.66 -11.09
C LEU A 187 6.40 -22.46 -12.60
N LYS A 188 5.69 -23.36 -13.29
CA LYS A 188 5.44 -23.32 -14.73
C LYS A 188 3.95 -23.51 -15.02
N SER A 189 3.44 -22.74 -15.97
CA SER A 189 2.18 -22.98 -16.66
C SER A 189 2.46 -23.26 -18.14
N THR A 190 1.62 -24.08 -18.77
CA THR A 190 1.63 -24.37 -20.22
C THR A 190 0.26 -24.10 -20.84
N ASP A 191 -0.58 -23.33 -20.15
CA ASP A 191 -1.97 -23.05 -20.51
C ASP A 191 -2.34 -21.59 -20.19
N ARG A 192 -1.39 -20.66 -20.42
CA ARG A 192 -1.55 -19.21 -20.20
C ARG A 192 -1.89 -18.84 -18.76
N GLY A 193 -1.28 -19.52 -17.80
CA GLY A 193 -1.47 -19.27 -16.38
C GLY A 193 -2.80 -19.78 -15.82
N ALA A 194 -3.50 -20.66 -16.54
CA ALA A 194 -4.74 -21.29 -16.05
C ALA A 194 -4.49 -22.37 -15.01
N THR A 195 -3.39 -23.09 -15.12
CA THR A 195 -2.89 -24.01 -14.11
C THR A 195 -1.38 -23.85 -13.92
N TRP A 196 -0.92 -24.10 -12.70
CA TRP A 196 0.48 -23.94 -12.31
C TRP A 196 0.99 -25.21 -11.64
N LYS A 197 2.22 -25.61 -11.97
CA LYS A 197 2.91 -26.76 -11.39
C LYS A 197 4.34 -26.39 -11.04
N ALA A 198 4.90 -27.05 -10.03
CA ALA A 198 6.33 -26.95 -9.75
C ALA A 198 7.14 -27.44 -10.96
N ALA A 199 8.17 -26.68 -11.32
CA ALA A 199 9.16 -27.04 -12.32
C ALA A 199 10.44 -27.50 -11.63
N SER A 200 11.16 -28.44 -12.25
CA SER A 200 12.48 -28.84 -11.76
C SER A 200 13.44 -27.66 -11.87
N PHE A 201 14.13 -27.36 -10.76
CA PHE A 201 15.14 -26.32 -10.68
C PHE A 201 16.34 -26.83 -9.87
N PRO A 202 17.59 -26.44 -10.18
CA PRO A 202 18.77 -27.06 -9.59
C PRO A 202 19.06 -26.60 -8.15
N ALA A 203 18.42 -25.52 -7.70
CA ALA A 203 18.55 -24.97 -6.35
C ALA A 203 17.24 -25.09 -5.59
N ALA A 204 17.34 -25.24 -4.26
CA ALA A 204 16.21 -25.32 -3.35
C ALA A 204 16.15 -24.05 -2.48
N PRO A 205 14.98 -23.40 -2.35
CA PRO A 205 14.86 -22.18 -1.59
C PRO A 205 15.00 -22.45 -0.09
N SER A 206 15.55 -21.49 0.63
CA SER A 206 15.58 -21.46 2.09
C SER A 206 14.31 -20.80 2.65
N ALA A 207 13.97 -21.16 3.89
CA ALA A 207 12.76 -20.67 4.56
C ALA A 207 12.74 -19.14 4.76
N THR A 208 13.91 -18.51 4.82
CA THR A 208 14.07 -17.05 5.02
C THR A 208 14.70 -16.36 3.82
N GLY A 209 14.85 -17.08 2.71
CA GLY A 209 15.48 -16.60 1.50
C GLY A 209 14.55 -15.79 0.59
N GLN A 210 15.03 -15.59 -0.62
CA GLN A 210 14.42 -14.85 -1.71
C GLN A 210 14.11 -15.74 -2.92
N GLY A 211 14.64 -16.96 -2.95
CA GLY A 211 14.41 -17.95 -4.00
C GLY A 211 14.79 -17.39 -5.38
N ILE A 212 13.84 -17.43 -6.31
CA ILE A 212 14.03 -16.84 -7.64
C ILE A 212 13.74 -15.33 -7.55
N THR A 213 14.75 -14.49 -7.83
CA THR A 213 14.63 -13.03 -7.72
C THR A 213 14.19 -12.34 -9.01
N LEU A 214 14.51 -12.94 -10.16
CA LEU A 214 14.16 -12.41 -11.48
C LEU A 214 14.11 -13.52 -12.53
N LEU A 215 13.35 -13.27 -13.60
CA LEU A 215 13.32 -14.03 -14.84
C LEU A 215 13.48 -13.06 -16.01
N VAL A 216 14.35 -13.39 -16.97
CA VAL A 216 14.59 -12.55 -18.15
C VAL A 216 14.87 -13.40 -19.39
N ALA A 217 14.33 -12.98 -20.53
CA ALA A 217 14.59 -13.58 -21.83
C ALA A 217 15.77 -12.89 -22.54
N ALA A 218 16.71 -13.69 -23.04
CA ALA A 218 17.74 -13.25 -23.98
C ALA A 218 17.64 -14.10 -25.25
N GLY A 219 16.97 -13.56 -26.27
CA GLY A 219 16.51 -14.35 -27.42
C GLY A 219 15.55 -15.45 -26.96
N ARG A 220 15.84 -16.70 -27.32
CA ARG A 220 15.04 -17.88 -26.90
C ARG A 220 15.49 -18.50 -25.57
N THR A 221 16.57 -18.01 -24.98
CA THR A 221 17.08 -18.52 -23.69
C THR A 221 16.47 -17.73 -22.55
N VAL A 222 15.99 -18.44 -21.52
CA VAL A 222 15.50 -17.82 -20.29
C VAL A 222 16.57 -17.92 -19.22
N TYR A 223 16.79 -16.84 -18.49
CA TYR A 223 17.70 -16.74 -17.35
C TYR A 223 16.89 -16.50 -16.07
N ALA A 224 17.35 -17.07 -14.96
CA ALA A 224 16.73 -16.93 -13.64
C ALA A 224 17.78 -16.54 -12.60
N GLY A 225 17.55 -15.44 -11.90
CA GLY A 225 18.35 -15.03 -10.75
C GLY A 225 17.99 -15.82 -9.50
N TRP A 226 18.98 -16.12 -8.66
CA TRP A 226 18.85 -16.87 -7.43
C TRP A 226 19.34 -16.03 -6.24
N GLY A 227 18.41 -15.65 -5.36
CA GLY A 227 18.68 -14.74 -4.24
C GLY A 227 19.20 -15.40 -2.96
N ASP A 228 19.19 -16.73 -2.90
CA ASP A 228 19.67 -17.50 -1.73
C ASP A 228 21.14 -17.89 -1.85
N SER A 229 21.85 -17.36 -2.85
CA SER A 229 23.30 -17.53 -2.91
C SER A 229 23.95 -16.93 -1.66
N ASP A 230 24.92 -17.64 -1.12
CA ASP A 230 25.83 -17.14 -0.07
C ASP A 230 26.97 -16.28 -0.66
N GLY A 231 26.97 -16.05 -1.97
CA GLY A 231 28.04 -15.40 -2.72
C GLY A 231 29.08 -16.37 -3.26
N THR A 232 29.02 -17.66 -2.92
CA THR A 232 29.90 -18.71 -3.46
C THR A 232 29.14 -19.71 -4.34
N SER A 233 27.86 -19.91 -4.02
CA SER A 233 26.92 -20.72 -4.79
C SER A 233 26.41 -19.98 -6.03
N ALA A 234 25.90 -20.73 -7.00
CA ALA A 234 25.37 -20.13 -8.22
C ALA A 234 24.23 -19.15 -7.95
N ASN A 235 24.33 -17.95 -8.54
CA ASN A 235 23.35 -16.88 -8.41
C ASN A 235 22.54 -16.66 -9.71
N LEU A 236 22.92 -17.29 -10.82
CA LEU A 236 22.25 -17.18 -12.11
C LEU A 236 22.17 -18.55 -12.81
N TYR A 237 20.97 -18.89 -13.26
CA TYR A 237 20.67 -20.12 -13.99
C TYR A 237 20.09 -19.78 -15.36
N ARG A 238 20.14 -20.74 -16.29
CA ARG A 238 19.53 -20.60 -17.61
C ARG A 238 18.90 -21.89 -18.11
N THR A 239 17.92 -21.75 -19.00
CA THR A 239 17.35 -22.82 -19.81
C THR A 239 17.21 -22.38 -21.28
N ALA A 240 17.69 -23.20 -22.20
CA ALA A 240 17.53 -22.98 -23.65
C ALA A 240 16.39 -23.83 -24.23
N ASP A 241 16.11 -25.00 -23.64
CA ASP A 241 15.12 -25.99 -24.08
C ASP A 241 13.74 -25.83 -23.41
N GLY A 242 13.66 -25.14 -22.27
CA GLY A 242 12.43 -24.92 -21.51
C GLY A 242 12.11 -26.04 -20.54
N THR A 243 13.07 -26.94 -20.32
CA THR A 243 12.93 -28.10 -19.43
C THR A 243 14.14 -28.26 -18.50
N THR A 244 15.35 -28.01 -18.98
CA THR A 244 16.59 -28.21 -18.23
C THR A 244 17.19 -26.88 -17.82
N TRP A 245 17.37 -26.69 -16.51
CA TRP A 245 18.04 -25.52 -15.94
C TRP A 245 19.48 -25.85 -15.54
N LYS A 246 20.42 -24.93 -15.83
CA LYS A 246 21.84 -25.07 -15.50
C LYS A 246 22.40 -23.74 -15.00
N ALA A 247 23.35 -23.78 -14.07
CA ALA A 247 24.08 -22.59 -13.64
C ALA A 247 24.79 -21.95 -14.85
N VAL A 248 24.86 -20.61 -14.88
CA VAL A 248 25.59 -19.88 -15.92
C VAL A 248 27.08 -19.95 -15.63
N PRO A 249 27.91 -20.52 -16.54
CA PRO A 249 29.35 -20.62 -16.30
C PRO A 249 30.01 -19.24 -16.14
N GLY A 250 30.97 -19.16 -15.22
CA GLY A 250 31.76 -17.94 -14.99
C GLY A 250 30.99 -16.75 -14.43
N GLN A 251 29.78 -16.97 -13.90
CA GLN A 251 28.98 -15.91 -13.28
C GLN A 251 29.73 -15.20 -12.14
N PRO A 252 29.44 -13.92 -11.89
CA PRO A 252 30.01 -13.17 -10.78
C PRO A 252 29.76 -13.84 -9.42
N ALA A 253 30.70 -13.70 -8.48
CA ALA A 253 30.66 -14.26 -7.14
C ALA A 253 31.24 -13.26 -6.12
N GLY A 254 31.09 -13.55 -4.83
CA GLY A 254 31.49 -12.69 -3.72
C GLY A 254 30.37 -11.76 -3.22
N THR A 255 30.67 -10.97 -2.19
CA THR A 255 29.70 -10.13 -1.47
C THR A 255 28.93 -9.17 -2.38
N ALA A 256 29.64 -8.45 -3.25
CA ALA A 256 29.04 -7.49 -4.19
C ALA A 256 28.13 -8.14 -5.25
N ALA A 257 28.29 -9.44 -5.51
CA ALA A 257 27.56 -10.20 -6.52
C ALA A 257 26.66 -11.29 -5.93
N LYS A 258 26.20 -11.13 -4.69
CA LYS A 258 25.44 -12.17 -3.99
C LYS A 258 24.01 -12.35 -4.53
N VAL A 259 23.25 -11.26 -4.61
CA VAL A 259 21.83 -11.27 -5.03
C VAL A 259 21.69 -10.55 -6.38
N PRO A 260 21.28 -11.23 -7.46
CA PRO A 260 20.88 -10.57 -8.69
C PRO A 260 19.55 -9.83 -8.48
N VAL A 261 19.55 -8.52 -8.71
CA VAL A 261 18.40 -7.63 -8.41
C VAL A 261 17.54 -7.38 -9.64
N ARG A 262 18.13 -6.89 -10.73
CA ARG A 262 17.47 -6.68 -12.04
C ARG A 262 18.37 -7.13 -13.17
N ALA A 263 17.76 -7.38 -14.33
CA ALA A 263 18.49 -7.71 -15.54
C ALA A 263 17.77 -7.19 -16.79
N ALA A 264 18.55 -6.80 -17.80
CA ALA A 264 18.03 -6.31 -19.07
C ALA A 264 18.93 -6.77 -20.24
N TYR A 265 18.32 -7.19 -21.34
CA TYR A 265 19.01 -7.77 -22.50
C TYR A 265 19.02 -6.83 -23.70
N ASP A 266 20.21 -6.41 -24.11
CA ASP A 266 20.41 -5.71 -25.37
C ASP A 266 20.56 -6.74 -26.51
N ARG A 267 19.48 -6.90 -27.28
CA ARG A 267 19.41 -7.83 -28.43
C ARG A 267 20.38 -7.52 -29.56
N HIS A 268 20.86 -6.28 -29.68
CA HIS A 268 21.71 -5.87 -30.80
C HIS A 268 23.18 -6.15 -30.49
N THR A 269 23.59 -5.95 -29.24
CA THR A 269 24.95 -6.33 -28.78
C THR A 269 25.04 -7.78 -28.30
N CYS A 270 23.90 -8.44 -28.08
CA CYS A 270 23.76 -9.76 -27.48
C CYS A 270 24.31 -9.82 -26.04
N GLU A 271 24.19 -8.72 -25.30
CA GLU A 271 24.69 -8.58 -23.93
C GLU A 271 23.53 -8.53 -22.93
N LEU A 272 23.57 -9.41 -21.93
CA LEU A 272 22.67 -9.41 -20.78
C LEU A 272 23.36 -8.64 -19.64
N TYR A 273 22.78 -7.53 -19.22
CA TYR A 273 23.24 -6.74 -18.07
C TYR A 273 22.51 -7.21 -16.82
N VAL A 274 23.23 -7.34 -15.71
CA VAL A 274 22.69 -7.76 -14.42
C VAL A 274 23.26 -6.87 -13.32
N THR A 275 22.37 -6.32 -12.50
CA THR A 275 22.72 -5.57 -11.29
C THR A 275 22.69 -6.49 -10.08
N TYR A 276 23.63 -6.30 -9.17
CA TYR A 276 23.78 -7.12 -7.97
C TYR A 276 23.88 -6.27 -6.70
N ALA A 277 23.54 -6.89 -5.58
CA ALA A 277 23.79 -6.38 -4.25
C ALA A 277 24.11 -7.52 -3.26
N ASN A 278 24.61 -7.16 -2.09
CA ASN A 278 24.87 -8.10 -0.99
C ASN A 278 23.62 -8.52 -0.19
N ALA A 279 22.50 -7.84 -0.42
CA ALA A 279 21.20 -8.10 0.20
C ALA A 279 20.08 -7.83 -0.82
N PRO A 280 18.87 -8.39 -0.64
CA PRO A 280 17.80 -8.25 -1.64
C PRO A 280 17.18 -6.84 -1.74
N GLY A 281 17.35 -5.99 -0.73
CA GLY A 281 16.70 -4.68 -0.69
C GLY A 281 15.25 -4.77 -0.19
N PRO A 282 14.47 -3.67 -0.25
CA PRO A 282 14.92 -2.34 -0.68
C PRO A 282 15.91 -1.70 0.31
N ASN A 283 15.95 -2.16 1.56
CA ASN A 283 16.92 -1.76 2.58
C ASN A 283 18.01 -2.81 2.79
N GLY A 284 19.02 -2.47 3.60
CA GLY A 284 20.04 -3.42 4.07
C GLY A 284 21.13 -3.75 3.05
N GLN A 285 21.19 -3.03 1.92
CA GLN A 285 22.24 -3.18 0.93
C GLN A 285 23.41 -2.24 1.23
N SER A 286 24.62 -2.78 1.28
CA SER A 286 25.84 -2.01 1.57
C SER A 286 26.98 -2.26 0.59
N ASP A 287 26.83 -3.26 -0.29
CA ASP A 287 27.80 -3.59 -1.34
C ASP A 287 27.04 -4.13 -2.58
N GLY A 288 27.63 -4.00 -3.77
CA GLY A 288 26.97 -4.31 -5.03
C GLY A 288 27.83 -4.07 -6.27
N SER A 289 27.46 -4.71 -7.38
CA SER A 289 28.18 -4.59 -8.66
C SER A 289 27.25 -4.64 -9.87
N VAL A 290 27.79 -4.28 -11.05
CA VAL A 290 27.10 -4.42 -12.34
C VAL A 290 27.97 -5.24 -13.28
N HIS A 291 27.38 -6.28 -13.87
CA HIS A 291 28.07 -7.15 -14.81
C HIS A 291 27.29 -7.30 -16.10
N LYS A 292 27.99 -7.61 -17.18
CA LYS A 292 27.39 -8.01 -18.45
C LYS A 292 27.90 -9.35 -18.93
N LEU A 293 26.98 -10.15 -19.47
CA LEU A 293 27.24 -11.43 -20.11
C LEU A 293 27.01 -11.32 -21.61
N ARG A 294 28.05 -11.59 -22.41
CA ARG A 294 27.88 -11.81 -23.85
C ARG A 294 27.27 -13.20 -24.07
N THR A 295 25.99 -13.22 -24.38
CA THR A 295 25.19 -14.47 -24.45
C THR A 295 25.64 -15.44 -25.53
N THR A 296 26.30 -14.96 -26.59
CA THR A 296 26.83 -15.77 -27.68
C THR A 296 28.15 -16.47 -27.37
N THR A 297 28.96 -15.93 -26.46
CA THR A 297 30.29 -16.47 -26.13
C THR A 297 30.43 -16.97 -24.69
N GLY A 298 29.50 -16.59 -23.80
CA GLY A 298 29.61 -16.89 -22.37
C GLY A 298 30.56 -15.95 -21.61
N LYS A 299 31.13 -14.93 -22.25
CA LYS A 299 32.10 -14.02 -21.62
C LYS A 299 31.40 -13.03 -20.68
N TRP A 300 31.86 -13.00 -19.44
CA TRP A 300 31.49 -11.99 -18.44
C TRP A 300 32.44 -10.79 -18.44
N THR A 301 31.92 -9.62 -18.09
CA THR A 301 32.70 -8.39 -17.87
C THR A 301 32.05 -7.57 -16.78
N GLU A 302 32.82 -7.16 -15.78
CA GLU A 302 32.38 -6.17 -14.78
C GLU A 302 32.34 -4.79 -15.42
N VAL A 303 31.23 -4.09 -15.26
CA VAL A 303 30.97 -2.75 -15.80
C VAL A 303 30.38 -1.82 -14.72
N THR A 304 30.74 -2.06 -13.46
CA THR A 304 30.27 -1.30 -12.29
C THR A 304 30.60 0.20 -12.43
N PRO A 305 29.60 1.11 -12.45
CA PRO A 305 29.83 2.56 -12.57
C PRO A 305 30.75 3.16 -11.50
N VAL A 306 30.47 2.82 -10.24
CA VAL A 306 31.22 3.24 -9.04
C VAL A 306 31.16 2.13 -8.00
N LYS A 307 32.28 1.82 -7.36
CA LYS A 307 32.32 0.78 -6.31
C LYS A 307 31.81 1.36 -4.98
N PRO A 308 30.91 0.66 -4.26
CA PRO A 308 30.58 0.99 -2.88
C PRO A 308 31.82 0.97 -1.99
N GLY A 309 31.77 1.70 -0.87
CA GLY A 309 32.86 1.77 0.12
C GLY A 309 33.75 3.02 0.04
N GLY A 310 33.44 3.98 -0.84
CA GLY A 310 34.17 5.25 -0.90
C GLY A 310 33.96 6.12 0.35
N ALA A 311 34.91 6.99 0.68
CA ALA A 311 34.74 7.95 1.78
C ALA A 311 33.74 9.05 1.41
N THR A 312 32.85 9.41 2.32
CA THR A 312 31.92 10.54 2.17
C THR A 312 32.50 11.81 2.81
N SER A 313 31.99 12.98 2.42
CA SER A 313 32.49 14.28 2.89
C SER A 313 32.34 14.51 4.40
N ASP A 314 31.41 13.80 5.04
CA ASP A 314 31.16 13.79 6.48
C ASP A 314 32.01 12.74 7.24
N GLY A 315 32.97 12.08 6.56
CA GLY A 315 33.85 11.08 7.16
C GLY A 315 33.24 9.68 7.28
N GLY A 316 32.04 9.46 6.73
CA GLY A 316 31.39 8.16 6.63
C GLY A 316 31.87 7.31 5.45
N THR A 317 31.14 6.22 5.20
CA THR A 317 31.38 5.29 4.08
C THR A 317 30.14 5.24 3.18
N ASP A 318 30.35 5.47 1.89
CA ASP A 318 29.33 5.43 0.85
C ASP A 318 28.94 3.98 0.54
N SER A 319 27.97 3.46 1.29
CA SER A 319 27.51 2.08 1.25
C SER A 319 26.19 1.97 0.49
N PHE A 320 26.12 1.09 -0.52
CA PHE A 320 24.94 0.90 -1.36
C PHE A 320 25.02 -0.39 -2.17
N GLY A 321 23.90 -0.84 -2.72
CA GLY A 321 23.84 -1.88 -3.76
C GLY A 321 23.47 -1.32 -5.13
N TYR A 322 23.38 -2.17 -6.15
CA TYR A 322 22.80 -1.81 -7.45
C TYR A 322 21.39 -2.36 -7.61
N GLY A 323 20.49 -1.53 -8.15
CA GLY A 323 19.04 -1.78 -8.24
C GLY A 323 18.55 -1.95 -9.68
N GLY A 324 17.77 -1.00 -10.16
CA GLY A 324 17.20 -0.93 -11.51
C GLY A 324 18.21 -1.17 -12.63
N CYS A 325 17.75 -1.78 -13.73
CA CYS A 325 18.53 -2.04 -14.94
C CYS A 325 17.62 -1.98 -16.17
N ALA A 326 17.94 -1.12 -17.14
CA ALA A 326 17.19 -0.98 -18.39
C ALA A 326 18.14 -0.74 -19.58
N VAL A 327 17.78 -1.27 -20.75
CA VAL A 327 18.55 -1.10 -22.01
C VAL A 327 17.75 -0.29 -23.01
N ASP A 328 18.44 0.49 -23.84
CA ASP A 328 17.81 1.24 -24.93
C ASP A 328 17.57 0.30 -26.12
N ALA A 329 16.29 0.01 -26.42
CA ALA A 329 15.93 -0.87 -27.54
C ALA A 329 16.34 -0.30 -28.92
N ARG A 330 16.60 1.01 -29.01
CA ARG A 330 16.91 1.75 -30.24
C ARG A 330 18.41 2.01 -30.41
N ARG A 331 19.19 2.03 -29.32
CA ARG A 331 20.61 2.38 -29.33
C ARG A 331 21.47 1.31 -28.66
N PRO A 332 22.08 0.40 -29.46
CA PRO A 332 22.93 -0.66 -28.94
C PRO A 332 24.02 -0.13 -28.00
N GLY A 333 24.23 -0.80 -26.86
CA GLY A 333 25.22 -0.41 -25.86
C GLY A 333 24.80 0.77 -24.96
N THR A 334 23.57 1.27 -25.08
CA THR A 334 23.02 2.26 -24.15
C THR A 334 22.23 1.57 -23.04
N VAL A 335 22.64 1.82 -21.78
CA VAL A 335 22.10 1.15 -20.59
C VAL A 335 21.97 2.14 -19.46
N VAL A 336 20.95 1.97 -18.63
CA VAL A 336 20.73 2.72 -17.39
C VAL A 336 20.69 1.73 -16.23
N VAL A 337 21.43 2.04 -15.17
CA VAL A 337 21.39 1.29 -13.89
C VAL A 337 21.23 2.26 -12.74
N SER A 338 20.65 1.82 -11.64
CA SER A 338 20.55 2.64 -10.42
C SER A 338 21.40 2.11 -9.29
N THR A 339 21.81 3.00 -8.39
CA THR A 339 22.13 2.59 -7.01
C THR A 339 20.84 2.33 -6.24
N ASN A 340 20.93 1.57 -5.16
CA ASN A 340 19.86 1.40 -4.21
C ASN A 340 20.40 1.43 -2.77
N ASN A 341 19.63 2.01 -1.85
CA ASN A 341 19.98 2.13 -0.42
C ASN A 341 21.21 3.04 -0.17
N ARG A 342 21.50 4.00 -1.06
CA ARG A 342 22.62 4.95 -0.94
C ARG A 342 22.22 6.21 -0.17
N TRP A 343 22.13 6.13 1.14
CA TRP A 343 21.58 7.24 1.96
C TRP A 343 22.49 8.45 2.08
N SER A 344 23.81 8.26 2.15
CA SER A 344 24.77 9.36 2.38
C SER A 344 24.85 10.34 1.21
N LEU A 345 24.81 9.84 -0.02
CA LEU A 345 24.91 10.66 -1.23
C LEU A 345 23.61 10.70 -2.04
N ILE A 346 22.54 10.07 -1.56
CA ILE A 346 21.26 9.85 -2.27
C ILE A 346 21.42 8.93 -3.49
N ASP A 347 20.43 8.08 -3.75
CA ASP A 347 20.46 7.20 -4.91
C ASP A 347 20.54 7.98 -6.23
N THR A 348 21.06 7.35 -7.28
CA THR A 348 21.21 7.95 -8.63
C THR A 348 20.96 6.94 -9.73
N LEU A 349 20.74 7.44 -10.95
CA LEU A 349 20.81 6.67 -12.19
C LEU A 349 22.15 6.92 -12.89
N TYR A 350 22.87 5.86 -13.23
CA TYR A 350 24.02 5.91 -14.12
C TYR A 350 23.62 5.47 -15.53
N ARG A 351 24.00 6.25 -16.53
CA ARG A 351 23.77 5.95 -17.95
C ARG A 351 25.09 5.79 -18.70
N THR A 352 25.17 4.74 -19.51
CA THR A 352 26.26 4.50 -20.48
C THR A 352 25.69 4.56 -21.90
N THR A 353 26.53 4.88 -22.87
CA THR A 353 26.23 4.78 -24.32
C THR A 353 27.27 3.94 -25.07
N ASP A 354 28.18 3.28 -24.35
CA ASP A 354 29.34 2.60 -24.91
C ASP A 354 29.50 1.16 -24.39
N GLY A 355 28.40 0.59 -23.87
CA GLY A 355 28.32 -0.77 -23.33
C GLY A 355 28.93 -0.91 -21.93
N GLY A 356 28.91 0.15 -21.13
CA GLY A 356 29.38 0.16 -19.74
C GLY A 356 30.88 0.38 -19.58
N ARG A 357 31.57 0.89 -20.62
CA ARG A 357 32.99 1.28 -20.50
C ARG A 357 33.11 2.62 -19.77
N THR A 358 32.18 3.54 -20.03
CA THR A 358 32.05 4.79 -19.29
C THR A 358 30.60 5.03 -18.86
N TRP A 359 30.44 5.73 -17.74
CA TRP A 359 29.15 6.02 -17.12
C TRP A 359 29.04 7.50 -16.77
N LYS A 360 27.81 8.02 -16.83
CA LYS A 360 27.46 9.37 -16.38
C LYS A 360 26.29 9.27 -15.40
N SER A 361 26.41 9.94 -14.25
CA SER A 361 25.29 10.11 -13.32
C SER A 361 24.29 11.09 -13.92
N LEU A 362 23.02 10.69 -14.00
CA LEU A 362 21.93 11.55 -14.47
C LEU A 362 21.49 12.55 -13.39
N LYS A 363 21.68 12.21 -12.10
CA LYS A 363 21.41 13.10 -10.96
C LYS A 363 22.22 14.39 -11.02
N ASP A 364 23.46 14.34 -11.50
CA ASP A 364 24.40 15.48 -11.45
C ASP A 364 23.95 16.69 -12.26
N LYS A 365 23.02 16.48 -13.22
CA LYS A 365 22.43 17.54 -14.05
C LYS A 365 20.92 17.64 -13.90
N ALA A 366 20.33 16.86 -12.98
CA ALA A 366 18.90 16.78 -12.82
C ALA A 366 18.32 18.10 -12.30
N VAL A 367 17.21 18.51 -12.88
CA VAL A 367 16.33 19.58 -12.41
C VAL A 367 15.01 18.91 -12.07
N LEU A 368 14.67 18.88 -10.78
CA LEU A 368 13.45 18.24 -10.29
C LEU A 368 12.32 19.27 -10.19
N ASP A 369 11.19 19.00 -10.84
CA ASP A 369 9.94 19.76 -10.68
C ASP A 369 8.90 18.87 -10.00
N VAL A 370 8.60 19.20 -8.74
CA VAL A 370 7.59 18.54 -7.91
C VAL A 370 6.40 19.45 -7.61
N SER A 371 6.19 20.50 -8.41
CA SER A 371 5.12 21.47 -8.18
C SER A 371 3.71 20.86 -8.22
N GLU A 372 3.51 19.75 -8.95
CA GLU A 372 2.25 18.99 -8.96
C GLU A 372 2.06 18.11 -7.71
N THR A 373 3.14 17.70 -7.04
CA THR A 373 3.08 16.90 -5.79
C THR A 373 4.05 17.46 -4.75
N PRO A 374 3.75 18.64 -4.16
CA PRO A 374 4.71 19.38 -3.33
C PRO A 374 5.19 18.65 -2.07
N PHE A 375 4.51 17.59 -1.63
CA PHE A 375 4.92 16.82 -0.46
C PHE A 375 6.28 16.13 -0.64
N LEU A 376 6.76 15.94 -1.88
CA LEU A 376 8.04 15.28 -2.18
C LEU A 376 9.28 16.05 -1.69
N THR A 377 9.12 17.28 -1.20
CA THR A 377 10.19 17.97 -0.48
C THR A 377 10.36 17.48 0.96
N PHE A 378 9.36 16.77 1.51
CA PHE A 378 9.34 16.31 2.90
C PHE A 378 9.63 17.44 3.91
N GLY A 379 9.17 18.65 3.60
CA GLY A 379 9.38 19.85 4.42
C GLY A 379 10.75 20.52 4.25
N ALA A 380 11.60 20.05 3.34
CA ALA A 380 12.85 20.70 2.96
C ALA A 380 12.66 21.70 1.79
N ASP A 381 13.72 22.43 1.43
CA ASP A 381 13.69 23.40 0.34
C ASP A 381 13.65 22.76 -1.05
N GLN A 382 14.16 21.54 -1.20
CA GLN A 382 14.29 20.83 -2.47
C GLN A 382 13.97 19.34 -2.31
N PRO A 383 13.37 18.70 -3.32
CA PRO A 383 13.16 17.26 -3.32
C PRO A 383 14.50 16.51 -3.50
N LYS A 384 14.53 15.26 -3.05
CA LYS A 384 15.64 14.33 -3.34
C LYS A 384 15.41 13.65 -4.69
N PHE A 385 16.50 13.28 -5.36
CA PHE A 385 16.44 12.45 -6.57
C PHE A 385 15.72 11.11 -6.27
N GLY A 386 15.93 10.52 -5.10
CA GLY A 386 15.10 9.43 -4.62
C GLY A 386 15.84 8.44 -3.73
N TRP A 387 15.12 7.40 -3.33
CA TRP A 387 15.62 6.24 -2.59
C TRP A 387 14.80 5.02 -2.98
N TRP A 388 15.33 3.83 -2.67
CA TRP A 388 14.73 2.54 -3.05
C TRP A 388 14.59 2.37 -4.56
N ILE A 389 15.52 2.91 -5.34
CA ILE A 389 15.46 2.87 -6.80
C ILE A 389 15.81 1.45 -7.29
N GLN A 390 14.83 0.55 -7.31
CA GLN A 390 14.96 -0.79 -7.87
C GLN A 390 14.11 -0.99 -9.14
N ALA A 391 13.20 -0.05 -9.45
CA ALA A 391 12.38 -0.03 -10.65
C ALA A 391 12.88 1.07 -11.59
N VAL A 392 13.38 0.70 -12.78
CA VAL A 392 13.80 1.63 -13.84
C VAL A 392 13.23 1.12 -15.16
N GLY A 393 12.51 1.98 -15.87
CA GLY A 393 12.03 1.75 -17.23
C GLY A 393 12.69 2.72 -18.21
N LEU A 394 13.08 2.22 -19.37
CA LEU A 394 13.50 3.02 -20.52
C LEU A 394 12.56 2.68 -21.67
N ASP A 395 11.90 3.69 -22.22
CA ASP A 395 10.89 3.51 -23.26
C ASP A 395 11.52 2.90 -24.52
N PRO A 396 11.06 1.73 -24.98
CA PRO A 396 11.61 1.10 -26.19
C PRO A 396 11.38 1.92 -27.46
N PHE A 397 10.53 2.95 -27.40
CA PHE A 397 10.21 3.83 -28.51
C PHE A 397 10.77 5.25 -28.35
N ASP A 398 11.42 5.58 -27.24
CA ASP A 398 11.99 6.89 -26.94
C ASP A 398 13.25 6.76 -26.05
N SER A 399 14.43 6.97 -26.64
CA SER A 399 15.74 6.83 -26.00
C SER A 399 16.00 7.84 -24.86
N GLU A 400 15.16 8.86 -24.73
CA GLU A 400 15.27 9.91 -23.71
C GLU A 400 14.15 9.80 -22.66
N HIS A 401 13.15 8.94 -22.87
CA HIS A 401 12.08 8.69 -21.92
C HIS A 401 12.49 7.61 -20.90
N ILE A 402 12.89 8.06 -19.71
CA ILE A 402 13.25 7.19 -18.58
C ILE A 402 12.30 7.47 -17.43
N VAL A 403 11.78 6.41 -16.83
CA VAL A 403 11.03 6.48 -15.57
C VAL A 403 11.70 5.64 -14.49
N TYR A 404 11.63 6.07 -13.24
CA TYR A 404 12.11 5.26 -12.12
C TYR A 404 11.25 5.41 -10.87
N GLY A 405 11.00 4.28 -10.22
CA GLY A 405 10.25 4.20 -8.97
C GLY A 405 11.13 4.53 -7.78
N THR A 406 10.53 5.15 -6.78
CA THR A 406 11.12 5.44 -5.46
C THR A 406 10.17 4.95 -4.38
N GLY A 407 10.57 5.05 -3.11
CA GLY A 407 9.68 4.78 -1.98
C GLY A 407 8.50 5.75 -1.81
N ALA A 408 8.36 6.79 -2.65
CA ALA A 408 7.28 7.79 -2.54
C ALA A 408 6.63 8.22 -3.86
N THR A 409 7.24 7.95 -5.02
CA THR A 409 6.76 8.41 -6.33
C THR A 409 7.41 7.65 -7.50
N LEU A 410 6.94 7.92 -8.72
CA LEU A 410 7.57 7.59 -9.99
C LEU A 410 8.00 8.88 -10.68
N TYR A 411 9.30 9.09 -10.84
CA TYR A 411 9.81 10.21 -11.65
C TYR A 411 9.97 9.79 -13.11
N GLY A 412 9.72 10.72 -14.03
CA GLY A 412 9.97 10.59 -15.44
C GLY A 412 10.76 11.76 -16.02
N THR A 413 11.45 11.54 -17.13
CA THR A 413 12.11 12.56 -17.95
C THR A 413 11.94 12.23 -19.42
N ARG A 414 12.03 13.22 -20.30
CA ARG A 414 12.11 13.04 -21.77
C ARG A 414 13.30 13.77 -22.42
N ASP A 415 14.19 14.35 -21.61
CA ASP A 415 15.38 15.07 -22.09
C ASP A 415 16.62 14.79 -21.25
N LEU A 416 16.53 13.83 -20.32
CA LEU A 416 17.59 13.40 -19.40
C LEU A 416 18.06 14.48 -18.41
N LYS A 417 17.36 15.62 -18.33
CA LYS A 417 17.73 16.75 -17.49
C LYS A 417 16.59 17.18 -16.57
N HIS A 418 15.39 17.41 -17.10
CA HIS A 418 14.23 17.81 -16.33
C HIS A 418 13.45 16.57 -15.95
N TRP A 419 13.12 16.45 -14.66
CA TRP A 419 12.42 15.32 -14.10
C TRP A 419 11.21 15.80 -13.33
N SER A 420 10.08 15.13 -13.53
CA SER A 420 8.84 15.40 -12.80
C SER A 420 8.15 14.09 -12.44
N PRO A 421 7.31 14.07 -11.39
CA PRO A 421 6.48 12.91 -11.09
C PRO A 421 5.54 12.58 -12.26
N GLU A 422 5.64 11.36 -12.79
CA GLU A 422 4.70 10.80 -13.76
C GLU A 422 3.70 9.90 -13.03
N ILE A 423 2.90 10.49 -12.15
CA ILE A 423 2.16 9.75 -11.12
C ILE A 423 0.65 10.00 -11.12
N ARG A 424 0.14 10.81 -12.05
CA ARG A 424 -1.28 11.11 -12.15
C ARG A 424 -2.10 9.81 -12.17
N GLY A 425 -3.07 9.70 -11.25
CA GLY A 425 -3.94 8.52 -11.14
C GLY A 425 -3.37 7.34 -10.35
N LEU A 426 -2.08 7.35 -10.01
CA LEU A 426 -1.46 6.36 -9.12
C LEU A 426 -1.47 6.91 -7.69
N GLU A 427 -2.15 6.22 -6.78
CA GLU A 427 -2.28 6.60 -5.37
C GLU A 427 -2.02 5.39 -4.50
N GLU A 428 -1.08 5.50 -3.56
CA GLU A 428 -0.58 4.36 -2.79
C GLU A 428 -0.50 4.56 -1.27
N ALA A 429 -1.04 5.67 -0.76
CA ALA A 429 -0.93 5.94 0.68
C ALA A 429 -1.65 4.88 1.51
N SER A 430 -1.04 4.51 2.63
CA SER A 430 -1.72 3.79 3.72
C SER A 430 -2.38 4.79 4.65
N ILE A 431 -3.68 5.03 4.47
CA ILE A 431 -4.43 6.04 5.22
C ILE A 431 -4.83 5.49 6.58
N ARG A 432 -4.57 6.27 7.63
CA ARG A 432 -4.78 5.90 9.04
C ARG A 432 -5.79 6.79 9.75
N GLN A 433 -5.93 8.05 9.31
CA GLN A 433 -6.77 9.05 9.95
C GLN A 433 -7.48 9.87 8.87
N LEU A 434 -8.77 10.16 9.09
CA LEU A 434 -9.57 11.02 8.22
C LEU A 434 -10.37 12.00 9.08
N LEU A 435 -10.32 13.26 8.70
CA LEU A 435 -11.07 14.34 9.34
C LEU A 435 -11.63 15.26 8.26
N SER A 436 -12.96 15.39 8.17
CA SER A 436 -13.61 16.39 7.29
C SER A 436 -14.14 17.55 8.13
N PRO A 437 -13.52 18.75 8.08
CA PRO A 437 -13.95 19.88 8.90
C PRO A 437 -15.33 20.41 8.50
N PRO A 438 -16.17 20.88 9.46
CA PRO A 438 -17.47 21.48 9.18
C PRO A 438 -17.38 22.90 8.58
N ALA A 439 -16.22 23.54 8.65
CA ALA A 439 -15.97 24.88 8.15
C ALA A 439 -14.50 25.03 7.71
N GLY A 440 -14.17 26.12 7.03
CA GLY A 440 -12.85 26.38 6.48
C GLY A 440 -12.66 25.84 5.06
N GLU A 441 -11.45 25.99 4.53
CA GLU A 441 -11.13 25.67 3.14
C GLU A 441 -10.83 24.17 2.91
N ALA A 442 -10.34 23.43 3.92
CA ALA A 442 -10.10 22.01 3.76
C ALA A 442 -11.41 21.26 3.52
N HIS A 443 -11.44 20.44 2.48
CA HIS A 443 -12.44 19.38 2.30
C HIS A 443 -12.15 18.21 3.23
N LEU A 444 -10.86 17.89 3.36
CA LEU A 444 -10.36 16.77 4.12
C LEU A 444 -8.99 17.12 4.72
N ILE A 445 -8.71 16.57 5.90
CA ILE A 445 -7.37 16.43 6.45
C ILE A 445 -7.14 14.93 6.64
N SER A 446 -6.11 14.39 5.99
CA SER A 446 -5.79 12.96 6.05
C SER A 446 -4.49 12.74 6.80
N GLY A 447 -4.41 11.66 7.58
CA GLY A 447 -3.16 11.17 8.16
C GLY A 447 -2.84 9.78 7.60
N SER A 448 -1.60 9.55 7.20
CA SER A 448 -1.13 8.29 6.59
C SER A 448 0.16 7.78 7.23
N GLY A 449 0.56 6.57 6.83
CA GLY A 449 1.96 6.15 6.90
C GLY A 449 2.84 6.98 5.95
N ASP A 450 4.13 7.01 6.24
CA ASP A 450 5.26 7.62 5.51
C ASP A 450 5.22 9.12 5.16
N VAL A 451 4.06 9.68 4.83
CA VAL A 451 3.85 11.09 4.42
C VAL A 451 2.99 11.89 5.41
N GLY A 452 2.84 11.42 6.64
CA GLY A 452 2.30 12.20 7.76
C GLY A 452 0.87 12.69 7.54
N VAL A 453 0.64 14.00 7.71
CA VAL A 453 -0.68 14.64 7.60
C VAL A 453 -0.74 15.53 6.36
N MET A 454 -1.85 15.53 5.63
CA MET A 454 -2.07 16.37 4.46
C MET A 454 -3.37 17.18 4.58
N TYR A 455 -3.33 18.42 4.10
CA TYR A 455 -4.44 19.36 4.07
C TYR A 455 -5.00 19.44 2.65
N HIS A 456 -6.22 18.95 2.42
CA HIS A 456 -6.83 18.89 1.09
C HIS A 456 -7.77 20.07 0.85
N GLU A 457 -7.26 21.19 0.34
CA GLU A 457 -8.11 22.31 -0.13
C GLU A 457 -8.93 21.97 -1.38
N ARG A 458 -8.52 20.93 -2.12
CA ARG A 458 -9.19 20.38 -3.30
C ARG A 458 -9.01 18.87 -3.28
N LEU A 459 -10.01 18.14 -3.75
CA LEU A 459 -9.93 16.67 -3.87
C LEU A 459 -9.31 16.21 -5.20
N THR A 460 -9.11 17.14 -6.14
CA THR A 460 -8.72 16.83 -7.53
C THR A 460 -7.28 17.23 -7.87
N ALA A 461 -6.50 17.69 -6.89
CA ALA A 461 -5.10 18.03 -7.04
C ALA A 461 -4.38 17.73 -5.71
N SER A 462 -3.09 17.41 -5.76
CA SER A 462 -2.27 17.28 -4.55
C SER A 462 -2.39 18.55 -3.70
N PRO A 463 -2.38 18.42 -2.35
CA PRO A 463 -2.21 19.54 -1.45
C PRO A 463 -1.09 20.49 -1.89
N SER A 464 -1.43 21.74 -2.20
CA SER A 464 -0.46 22.74 -2.69
C SER A 464 0.63 23.07 -1.66
N ARG A 465 0.33 22.80 -0.39
CA ARG A 465 1.23 22.99 0.77
C ARG A 465 2.09 21.77 1.05
N GLY A 466 1.91 20.68 0.30
CA GLY A 466 2.53 19.39 0.58
C GLY A 466 2.00 18.76 1.88
N MET A 467 2.86 17.97 2.52
CA MET A 467 2.57 17.39 3.84
C MET A 467 2.79 18.41 4.96
N ALA A 468 2.14 18.19 6.09
CA ALA A 468 2.29 19.00 7.30
C ALA A 468 3.74 18.99 7.77
N SER A 469 4.30 20.19 7.92
CA SER A 469 5.60 20.46 8.52
C SER A 469 5.43 21.12 9.90
N ASN A 470 6.54 21.38 10.61
CA ASN A 470 6.55 21.98 11.94
C ASN A 470 5.72 21.23 13.01
N PRO A 471 6.10 19.97 13.33
CA PRO A 471 7.20 19.19 12.76
C PRO A 471 6.72 18.24 11.66
N VAL A 472 7.65 17.69 10.86
CA VAL A 472 7.37 16.63 9.89
C VAL A 472 7.17 15.29 10.62
N PHE A 473 6.12 14.56 10.25
CA PHE A 473 5.90 13.18 10.70
C PHE A 473 6.03 12.24 9.51
N GLY A 474 6.72 11.10 9.69
CA GLY A 474 6.60 9.99 8.75
C GLY A 474 5.20 9.38 8.86
N THR A 475 4.77 9.01 10.07
CA THR A 475 3.49 8.32 10.25
C THR A 475 2.58 9.07 11.22
N ALA A 476 1.34 9.37 10.79
CA ALA A 476 0.31 9.93 11.65
C ALA A 476 -0.30 8.85 12.58
N THR A 477 -0.41 9.16 13.87
CA THR A 477 -1.00 8.27 14.89
C THR A 477 -2.24 8.85 15.56
N GLY A 478 -2.51 10.15 15.39
CA GLY A 478 -3.77 10.77 15.79
C GLY A 478 -4.03 12.09 15.08
N LEU A 479 -5.31 12.39 14.84
CA LEU A 479 -5.79 13.63 14.24
C LEU A 479 -7.17 13.96 14.82
N ALA A 480 -7.34 15.13 15.41
CA ALA A 480 -8.60 15.53 16.02
C ALA A 480 -8.88 17.03 15.88
N LEU A 481 -10.16 17.42 15.94
CA LEU A 481 -10.64 18.79 15.81
C LEU A 481 -11.59 19.12 16.96
N ALA A 482 -11.50 20.34 17.47
CA ALA A 482 -12.44 20.84 18.47
C ALA A 482 -13.78 21.17 17.82
N ALA A 483 -14.83 20.41 18.15
CA ALA A 483 -16.12 20.50 17.45
C ALA A 483 -16.79 21.89 17.52
N ALA A 484 -16.69 22.59 18.65
CA ALA A 484 -17.19 23.95 18.84
C ALA A 484 -16.21 25.04 18.37
N LYS A 485 -14.95 24.68 18.09
CA LYS A 485 -13.93 25.57 17.51
C LYS A 485 -13.18 24.87 16.37
N PRO A 486 -13.80 24.65 15.20
CA PRO A 486 -13.22 23.84 14.12
C PRO A 486 -11.89 24.34 13.55
N SER A 487 -11.51 25.59 13.83
CA SER A 487 -10.19 26.10 13.47
C SER A 487 -9.06 25.51 14.33
N TYR A 488 -9.39 24.93 15.49
CA TYR A 488 -8.42 24.27 16.36
C TYR A 488 -8.34 22.77 16.04
N VAL A 489 -7.18 22.35 15.53
CA VAL A 489 -6.89 20.97 15.10
C VAL A 489 -5.59 20.51 15.74
N VAL A 490 -5.52 19.25 16.15
CA VAL A 490 -4.34 18.64 16.76
C VAL A 490 -3.94 17.39 16.00
N ARG A 491 -2.64 17.13 15.95
CA ARG A 491 -2.08 15.92 15.33
C ARG A 491 -0.97 15.34 16.18
N ALA A 492 -0.81 14.02 16.09
CA ALA A 492 0.29 13.27 16.67
C ALA A 492 0.86 12.27 15.65
N GLY A 493 2.14 11.92 15.81
CA GLY A 493 2.81 11.00 14.90
C GLY A 493 4.26 10.68 15.24
N TRP A 494 4.84 9.80 14.45
CA TRP A 494 6.26 9.45 14.48
C TRP A 494 7.06 10.48 13.68
N GLY A 495 7.91 11.25 14.37
CA GLY A 495 8.80 12.23 13.74
C GLY A 495 10.07 12.45 14.56
N ASP A 496 11.16 12.80 13.89
CA ASP A 496 12.49 12.95 14.50
C ASP A 496 12.62 14.24 15.32
N ASN A 497 11.85 15.27 14.96
CA ASN A 497 11.93 16.61 15.54
C ASN A 497 10.66 17.01 16.31
N GLY A 498 9.93 16.02 16.82
CA GLY A 498 8.71 16.18 17.61
C GLY A 498 7.57 15.29 17.12
N ASN A 499 6.67 14.94 18.03
CA ASN A 499 5.64 13.93 17.84
C ASN A 499 4.20 14.47 17.94
N GLY A 500 4.03 15.76 18.25
CA GLY A 500 2.71 16.38 18.39
C GLY A 500 2.71 17.87 18.04
N ALA A 501 1.60 18.33 17.46
CA ALA A 501 1.40 19.72 17.06
C ALA A 501 -0.07 20.12 17.10
N TYR A 502 -0.33 21.42 17.18
CA TYR A 502 -1.66 22.01 17.02
C TYR A 502 -1.68 23.04 15.89
N SER A 503 -2.88 23.35 15.44
CA SER A 503 -3.21 24.38 14.47
C SER A 503 -4.35 25.23 15.02
N ASN A 504 -4.35 26.53 14.73
CA ASN A 504 -5.45 27.46 15.06
C ASN A 504 -6.21 27.94 13.81
N ASP A 505 -5.83 27.47 12.63
CA ASP A 505 -6.35 27.90 11.33
C ASP A 505 -6.94 26.74 10.51
N GLY A 506 -7.40 25.69 11.19
CA GLY A 506 -8.08 24.53 10.59
C GLY A 506 -7.13 23.51 9.97
N GLY A 507 -5.88 23.44 10.43
CA GLY A 507 -4.85 22.52 9.93
C GLY A 507 -4.02 23.08 8.77
N LYS A 508 -4.17 24.38 8.42
CA LYS A 508 -3.40 25.03 7.35
C LYS A 508 -1.94 25.25 7.75
N THR A 509 -1.71 25.67 8.99
CA THR A 509 -0.38 25.82 9.58
C THR A 509 -0.31 25.12 10.93
N TRP A 510 0.90 24.70 11.31
CA TRP A 510 1.14 23.89 12.50
C TRP A 510 2.21 24.52 13.38
N ALA A 511 1.97 24.45 14.69
CA ALA A 511 2.95 24.76 15.72
C ALA A 511 3.23 23.50 16.55
N PRO A 512 4.50 23.12 16.76
CA PRO A 512 4.83 22.02 17.66
C PRO A 512 4.35 22.33 19.08
N PHE A 513 4.00 21.29 19.84
CA PHE A 513 3.80 21.47 21.29
C PHE A 513 5.09 21.96 21.95
N LYS A 514 4.97 22.94 22.84
CA LYS A 514 6.13 23.55 23.53
C LYS A 514 6.87 22.53 24.40
N ALA A 515 6.16 21.59 24.99
CA ALA A 515 6.73 20.41 25.64
C ALA A 515 5.92 19.16 25.25
N GLN A 516 6.54 17.99 25.36
CA GLN A 516 5.89 16.71 25.06
C GLN A 516 6.26 15.69 26.15
N PRO A 517 5.38 14.74 26.51
CA PRO A 517 5.74 13.64 27.38
C PRO A 517 6.94 12.88 26.79
N ALA A 518 7.91 12.50 27.63
CA ALA A 518 9.14 11.84 27.16
C ALA A 518 8.86 10.55 26.35
N ILE A 519 7.79 9.84 26.71
CA ILE A 519 7.34 8.62 26.04
C ILE A 519 6.84 8.85 24.60
N ALA A 520 6.53 10.09 24.22
CA ALA A 520 6.03 10.41 22.88
C ALA A 520 7.02 10.08 21.76
N LYS A 521 8.33 10.09 22.04
CA LYS A 521 9.36 9.73 21.06
C LYS A 521 9.34 8.24 20.70
N ASP A 522 8.94 7.40 21.66
CA ASP A 522 8.99 5.94 21.55
C ASP A 522 7.62 5.32 21.30
N ALA A 523 6.53 6.00 21.65
CA ALA A 523 5.19 5.40 21.60
C ALA A 523 4.08 6.42 21.28
N PRO A 524 4.24 7.33 20.30
CA PRO A 524 3.23 8.33 20.01
C PRO A 524 1.92 7.64 19.58
N GLY A 525 0.89 7.76 20.39
CA GLY A 525 -0.42 7.19 20.10
C GLY A 525 -1.46 8.24 19.68
N PRO A 526 -2.74 7.83 19.59
CA PRO A 526 -3.85 8.72 19.30
C PRO A 526 -3.98 9.88 20.30
N ILE A 527 -4.35 11.05 19.79
CA ILE A 527 -4.58 12.29 20.54
C ILE A 527 -6.00 12.81 20.26
N ALA A 528 -6.62 13.40 21.27
CA ALA A 528 -7.90 14.10 21.16
C ALA A 528 -7.83 15.49 21.78
N THR A 529 -8.75 16.37 21.35
CA THR A 529 -9.05 17.63 22.01
C THR A 529 -10.54 17.71 22.32
N ASN A 530 -10.92 18.36 23.42
CA ASN A 530 -12.34 18.51 23.80
C ASN A 530 -13.09 19.47 22.87
N ALA A 531 -14.41 19.56 23.03
CA ALA A 531 -15.29 20.33 22.15
C ALA A 531 -14.83 21.77 21.89
N ASP A 532 -14.29 22.48 22.89
CA ASP A 532 -13.86 23.88 22.77
C ASP A 532 -12.36 24.08 22.50
N GLY A 533 -11.57 23.00 22.48
CA GLY A 533 -10.13 23.04 22.23
C GLY A 533 -9.29 23.44 23.45
N SER A 534 -9.87 23.52 24.65
CA SER A 534 -9.16 23.93 25.87
C SER A 534 -8.30 22.83 26.50
N VAL A 535 -8.56 21.56 26.17
CA VAL A 535 -7.86 20.41 26.75
C VAL A 535 -7.39 19.46 25.65
N LEU A 536 -6.17 18.95 25.83
CA LEU A 536 -5.59 17.86 25.05
C LEU A 536 -5.49 16.61 25.91
N LEU A 537 -5.79 15.47 25.31
CA LEU A 537 -5.61 14.15 25.91
C LEU A 537 -4.86 13.25 24.92
N TRP A 538 -3.68 12.78 25.31
CA TRP A 538 -2.78 12.03 24.45
C TRP A 538 -2.50 10.64 25.03
N SER A 539 -2.82 9.60 24.27
CA SER A 539 -2.53 8.20 24.61
C SER A 539 -1.24 7.73 23.94
N PHE A 540 -0.62 6.68 24.49
CA PHE A 540 0.69 6.19 24.03
C PHE A 540 0.69 4.68 23.85
N VAL A 541 1.12 4.25 22.66
CA VAL A 541 1.21 2.84 22.24
C VAL A 541 2.47 2.68 21.40
N HIS A 542 3.36 1.78 21.81
CA HIS A 542 4.57 1.44 21.08
C HIS A 542 4.22 0.51 19.90
N TRP A 543 5.07 0.45 18.88
CA TRP A 543 4.78 -0.31 17.66
C TRP A 543 4.64 -1.83 17.90
N ASP A 544 5.24 -2.35 18.99
CA ASP A 544 5.10 -3.74 19.43
C ASP A 544 3.80 -4.04 20.21
N GLY A 545 2.95 -3.02 20.41
CA GLY A 545 1.68 -3.13 21.13
C GLY A 545 1.76 -2.82 22.62
N THR A 546 2.94 -2.49 23.17
CA THR A 546 3.10 -2.05 24.56
C THR A 546 2.33 -0.75 24.80
N ARG A 547 1.57 -0.67 25.90
CA ARG A 547 0.64 0.43 26.20
C ARG A 547 1.04 1.19 27.45
N TYR A 548 0.91 2.52 27.42
CA TYR A 548 1.33 3.41 28.50
C TYR A 548 0.17 4.32 28.97
N PRO A 549 0.30 4.94 30.17
CA PRO A 549 -0.66 5.94 30.66
C PRO A 549 -0.84 7.12 29.71
N ALA A 550 -2.06 7.63 29.59
CA ALA A 550 -2.31 8.85 28.84
C ALA A 550 -1.83 10.09 29.61
N HIS A 551 -1.59 11.18 28.89
CA HIS A 551 -1.22 12.46 29.44
C HIS A 551 -2.23 13.54 29.01
N ARG A 552 -2.49 14.49 29.90
CA ARG A 552 -3.40 15.62 29.69
C ARG A 552 -2.63 16.93 29.68
N SER A 553 -3.03 17.85 28.80
CA SER A 553 -2.60 19.25 28.82
C SER A 553 -3.82 20.18 28.83
N ALA A 554 -3.74 21.29 29.57
CA ALA A 554 -4.76 22.35 29.60
C ALA A 554 -4.16 23.73 29.27
N ASP A 555 -2.96 23.73 28.69
CA ASP A 555 -2.18 24.92 28.33
C ASP A 555 -1.60 24.77 26.91
N ASN A 556 -2.36 24.07 26.05
CA ASN A 556 -2.04 23.87 24.64
C ASN A 556 -0.69 23.18 24.39
N GLY A 557 -0.35 22.18 25.21
CA GLY A 557 0.86 21.39 25.10
C GLY A 557 2.11 22.06 25.67
N ALA A 558 1.97 23.04 26.56
CA ALA A 558 3.10 23.62 27.28
C ALA A 558 3.51 22.79 28.50
N THR A 559 2.56 22.16 29.17
CA THR A 559 2.79 21.17 30.23
C THR A 559 1.86 19.98 30.06
N TRP A 560 2.31 18.82 30.55
CA TRP A 560 1.58 17.56 30.47
C TRP A 560 1.58 16.88 31.83
N THR A 561 0.44 16.32 32.22
CA THR A 561 0.28 15.56 33.46
C THR A 561 -0.25 14.17 33.13
N GLU A 562 0.38 13.14 33.70
CA GLU A 562 -0.09 11.77 33.57
C GLU A 562 -1.50 11.60 34.19
N VAL A 563 -2.37 10.86 33.50
CA VAL A 563 -3.71 10.50 33.98
C VAL A 563 -3.71 9.03 34.36
N THR A 564 -3.39 8.72 35.61
CA THR A 564 -3.20 7.34 36.12
C THR A 564 -4.46 6.47 36.05
N SER A 565 -5.64 7.09 36.08
CA SER A 565 -6.94 6.40 35.96
C SER A 565 -7.32 6.07 34.51
N TYR A 566 -6.57 6.55 33.52
CA TYR A 566 -6.87 6.30 32.12
C TYR A 566 -6.52 4.85 31.70
N PRO A 567 -7.39 4.15 30.95
CA PRO A 567 -7.06 2.82 30.43
C PRO A 567 -5.90 2.88 29.43
N LYS A 568 -4.75 2.30 29.81
CA LYS A 568 -3.49 2.42 29.07
C LYS A 568 -3.65 2.07 27.58
N GLY A 569 -3.22 3.00 26.72
CA GLY A 569 -3.24 2.85 25.26
C GLY A 569 -4.62 2.85 24.60
N ALA A 570 -5.72 3.07 25.34
CA ALA A 570 -7.03 3.26 24.72
C ALA A 570 -7.05 4.56 23.91
N ALA A 571 -7.74 4.57 22.76
CA ALA A 571 -7.90 5.77 21.95
C ALA A 571 -8.86 6.76 22.66
N PRO A 572 -8.48 8.02 22.89
CA PRO A 572 -9.34 9.01 23.52
C PRO A 572 -10.38 9.51 22.53
N VAL A 573 -11.64 9.63 23.00
CA VAL A 573 -12.75 10.20 22.23
C VAL A 573 -13.35 11.36 23.03
N ALA A 574 -13.36 12.55 22.44
CA ALA A 574 -14.01 13.70 23.06
C ALA A 574 -15.51 13.71 22.79
N ASP A 575 -16.30 14.17 23.76
CA ASP A 575 -17.67 14.53 23.51
C ASP A 575 -17.73 15.77 22.60
N PRO A 576 -18.56 15.78 21.54
CA PRO A 576 -18.56 16.87 20.57
C PRO A 576 -19.31 18.12 21.06
N VAL A 577 -19.95 18.05 22.23
CA VAL A 577 -20.76 19.16 22.78
C VAL A 577 -20.27 19.56 24.18
N ASP A 578 -20.09 18.61 25.08
CA ASP A 578 -19.69 18.87 26.47
C ASP A 578 -18.15 18.87 26.61
N PRO A 579 -17.49 20.04 26.78
CA PRO A 579 -16.04 20.11 26.86
C PRO A 579 -15.45 19.47 28.13
N THR A 580 -16.30 19.05 29.08
CA THR A 580 -15.86 18.32 30.28
C THR A 580 -15.81 16.81 30.08
N ARG A 581 -16.38 16.30 28.98
CA ARG A 581 -16.52 14.86 28.76
C ARG A 581 -15.49 14.28 27.79
N PHE A 582 -14.88 13.18 28.23
CA PHE A 582 -14.06 12.31 27.41
C PHE A 582 -14.45 10.86 27.66
N TYR A 583 -14.23 10.01 26.66
CA TYR A 583 -14.47 8.58 26.72
C TYR A 583 -13.21 7.84 26.27
N ALA A 584 -13.02 6.64 26.80
CA ALA A 584 -11.95 5.74 26.41
C ALA A 584 -12.44 4.30 26.53
N PHE A 585 -12.42 3.56 25.43
CA PHE A 585 -12.81 2.15 25.43
C PHE A 585 -11.58 1.26 25.61
N ASP A 586 -11.53 0.53 26.73
CA ASP A 586 -10.49 -0.46 26.97
C ASP A 586 -10.84 -1.75 26.23
N THR A 587 -10.20 -1.94 25.08
CA THR A 587 -10.38 -3.12 24.23
C THR A 587 -9.92 -4.42 24.88
N THR A 588 -9.09 -4.38 25.93
CA THR A 588 -8.63 -5.58 26.64
C THR A 588 -9.71 -6.08 27.60
N THR A 589 -10.35 -5.18 28.33
CA THR A 589 -11.32 -5.55 29.37
C THR A 589 -12.78 -5.48 28.90
N GLY A 590 -13.06 -4.80 27.78
CA GLY A 590 -14.43 -4.56 27.33
C GLY A 590 -15.15 -3.55 28.23
N THR A 591 -14.38 -2.56 28.73
CA THR A 591 -14.88 -1.54 29.64
C THR A 591 -14.80 -0.18 28.96
N LEU A 592 -15.93 0.54 28.93
CA LEU A 592 -15.92 1.96 28.61
C LEU A 592 -15.58 2.74 29.89
N PHE A 593 -14.58 3.60 29.81
CA PHE A 593 -14.28 4.61 30.81
C PHE A 593 -14.77 5.98 30.35
N ALA A 594 -15.24 6.79 31.29
CA ALA A 594 -15.64 8.17 31.04
C ALA A 594 -15.01 9.13 32.06
N SER A 595 -14.74 10.34 31.59
CA SER A 595 -14.40 11.51 32.40
C SER A 595 -15.52 12.54 32.26
N THR A 596 -15.81 13.24 33.36
CA THR A 596 -16.73 14.40 33.39
C THR A 596 -16.06 15.62 34.01
N ASP A 597 -14.73 15.62 34.09
CA ASP A 597 -13.90 16.64 34.74
C ASP A 597 -12.79 17.15 33.80
N SER A 598 -13.11 17.18 32.50
CA SER A 598 -12.23 17.58 31.40
C SER A 598 -10.97 16.71 31.32
N GLY A 599 -11.11 15.40 31.49
CA GLY A 599 -10.04 14.40 31.30
C GLY A 599 -9.07 14.26 32.48
N ARG A 600 -9.37 14.82 33.66
CA ARG A 600 -8.48 14.72 34.84
C ARG A 600 -8.56 13.34 35.47
N THR A 601 -9.75 12.77 35.55
CA THR A 601 -9.97 11.41 36.06
C THR A 601 -10.94 10.64 35.17
N PHE A 602 -10.75 9.31 35.11
CA PHE A 602 -11.58 8.39 34.36
C PHE A 602 -12.14 7.32 35.30
N THR A 603 -13.42 7.02 35.12
CA THR A 603 -14.12 5.98 35.90
C THR A 603 -14.80 5.01 34.95
N ALA A 604 -14.88 3.73 35.34
CA ALA A 604 -15.61 2.74 34.58
C ALA A 604 -17.09 3.15 34.47
N ARG A 605 -17.61 3.20 33.25
CA ARG A 605 -18.94 3.69 32.91
C ARG A 605 -19.86 2.58 32.43
N ALA A 606 -19.34 1.66 31.62
CA ALA A 606 -20.01 0.43 31.21
C ALA A 606 -18.99 -0.72 31.13
N THR A 607 -19.40 -1.91 31.56
CA THR A 607 -18.58 -3.14 31.58
C THR A 607 -19.31 -4.28 30.87
N GLY A 608 -18.62 -5.39 30.62
CA GLY A 608 -19.22 -6.57 29.98
C GLY A 608 -19.45 -6.43 28.48
N LEU A 609 -18.82 -5.43 27.85
CA LEU A 609 -18.79 -5.31 26.38
C LEU A 609 -17.76 -6.28 25.80
N ASN A 610 -17.82 -6.55 24.50
CA ASN A 610 -16.84 -7.44 23.87
C ASN A 610 -15.42 -6.88 23.96
N SER A 611 -14.45 -7.78 24.17
CA SER A 611 -13.04 -7.44 24.37
C SER A 611 -12.10 -8.35 23.57
N GLY A 612 -10.80 -8.10 23.63
CA GLY A 612 -9.75 -8.94 23.06
C GLY A 612 -9.30 -8.56 21.65
N ASP A 613 -9.80 -7.45 21.08
CA ASP A 613 -9.39 -6.98 19.76
C ASP A 613 -9.03 -5.49 19.77
N THR A 614 -7.77 -5.19 19.44
CA THR A 614 -7.22 -3.83 19.50
C THR A 614 -7.78 -2.88 18.43
N GLN A 615 -8.48 -3.40 17.43
CA GLN A 615 -9.07 -2.61 16.35
C GLN A 615 -10.54 -2.25 16.60
N PHE A 616 -11.10 -2.52 17.79
CA PHE A 616 -12.41 -1.98 18.16
C PHE A 616 -12.37 -0.45 18.22
N GLN A 617 -13.41 0.21 17.70
CA GLN A 617 -13.45 1.67 17.55
C GLN A 617 -14.69 2.25 18.21
N LEU A 618 -14.49 3.34 18.97
CA LEU A 618 -15.55 4.17 19.54
C LEU A 618 -15.63 5.48 18.75
N ALA A 619 -16.83 5.90 18.39
CA ALA A 619 -17.09 7.18 17.72
C ALA A 619 -18.20 7.94 18.47
N ALA A 620 -18.12 9.27 18.51
CA ALA A 620 -19.16 10.14 19.06
C ALA A 620 -19.90 10.87 17.93
N ALA A 621 -21.23 10.91 18.00
CA ALA A 621 -22.05 11.51 16.96
C ALA A 621 -21.97 13.06 17.00
N PRO A 622 -21.65 13.75 15.89
CA PRO A 622 -21.53 15.21 15.87
C PRO A 622 -22.76 15.94 16.41
N GLY A 623 -22.54 16.98 17.21
CA GLY A 623 -23.61 17.82 17.76
C GLY A 623 -24.49 17.16 18.83
N ARG A 624 -24.11 15.97 19.33
CA ARG A 624 -24.90 15.20 20.29
C ARG A 624 -24.03 14.73 21.45
N SER A 625 -24.27 15.27 22.65
CA SER A 625 -23.55 14.83 23.84
C SER A 625 -23.96 13.42 24.24
N GLY A 626 -22.99 12.55 24.49
CA GLY A 626 -23.20 11.19 24.98
C GLY A 626 -23.82 10.19 23.98
N ASP A 627 -23.96 10.56 22.71
CA ASP A 627 -24.37 9.64 21.64
C ASP A 627 -23.14 8.95 21.06
N LEU A 628 -22.92 7.70 21.46
CA LEU A 628 -21.70 6.93 21.19
C LEU A 628 -22.01 5.69 20.37
N TRP A 629 -21.16 5.40 19.41
CA TRP A 629 -21.22 4.23 18.54
C TRP A 629 -19.95 3.40 18.70
N LEU A 630 -20.12 2.10 18.92
CA LEU A 630 -19.03 1.18 19.21
C LEU A 630 -19.00 0.06 18.16
N SER A 631 -17.97 0.12 17.31
CA SER A 631 -17.71 -0.85 16.24
C SER A 631 -16.82 -1.98 16.78
N LEU A 632 -17.39 -3.20 16.84
CA LEU A 632 -16.76 -4.37 17.47
C LEU A 632 -16.46 -5.50 16.48
N LYS A 633 -16.17 -5.15 15.22
CA LYS A 633 -15.96 -6.08 14.10
C LYS A 633 -17.12 -7.08 13.98
N TRP A 634 -16.82 -8.37 13.95
CA TRP A 634 -17.78 -9.48 13.88
C TRP A 634 -18.74 -9.57 15.07
N ASN A 635 -18.49 -8.84 16.16
CA ASN A 635 -19.44 -8.76 17.26
C ASN A 635 -20.59 -7.77 16.98
N GLY A 636 -20.49 -6.99 15.90
CA GLY A 636 -21.51 -6.07 15.42
C GLY A 636 -21.28 -4.62 15.85
N LEU A 637 -22.33 -3.81 15.69
CA LEU A 637 -22.37 -2.39 16.05
C LEU A 637 -23.25 -2.20 17.28
N TYR A 638 -22.82 -1.32 18.19
CA TYR A 638 -23.56 -0.96 19.40
C TYR A 638 -23.71 0.56 19.50
N ARG A 639 -24.81 1.02 20.07
CA ARG A 639 -25.07 2.45 20.31
C ARG A 639 -25.46 2.72 21.75
N SER A 640 -24.96 3.83 22.29
CA SER A 640 -25.38 4.43 23.55
C SER A 640 -25.91 5.83 23.29
N THR A 641 -26.97 6.23 23.99
CA THR A 641 -27.51 7.59 23.96
C THR A 641 -27.54 8.24 25.35
N ASP A 642 -26.88 7.63 26.33
CA ASP A 642 -26.88 8.00 27.76
C ASP A 642 -25.47 8.32 28.29
N GLY A 643 -24.55 8.70 27.40
CA GLY A 643 -23.16 8.98 27.75
C GLY A 643 -22.38 7.72 28.08
N GLY A 644 -22.68 6.62 27.39
CA GLY A 644 -21.96 5.36 27.52
C GLY A 644 -22.29 4.56 28.78
N ALA A 645 -23.39 4.84 29.47
CA ALA A 645 -23.81 4.06 30.63
C ALA A 645 -24.40 2.71 30.19
N THR A 646 -25.14 2.69 29.08
CA THR A 646 -25.67 1.46 28.47
C THR A 646 -25.45 1.45 26.96
N PHE A 647 -25.25 0.26 26.40
CA PHE A 647 -25.09 0.04 24.96
C PHE A 647 -26.11 -0.99 24.46
N THR A 648 -26.81 -0.63 23.38
CA THR A 648 -27.74 -1.53 22.69
C THR A 648 -27.14 -1.99 21.37
N LYS A 649 -27.21 -3.29 21.08
CA LYS A 649 -26.76 -3.84 19.80
C LYS A 649 -27.69 -3.38 18.67
N VAL A 650 -27.11 -2.93 17.56
CA VAL A 650 -27.82 -2.54 16.34
C VAL A 650 -28.13 -3.79 15.52
N GLY A 651 -29.39 -4.21 15.52
CA GLY A 651 -29.80 -5.49 14.92
C GLY A 651 -29.68 -5.59 13.39
N SER A 652 -29.67 -4.45 12.67
CA SER A 652 -29.52 -4.42 11.21
C SER A 652 -28.06 -4.49 10.73
N CYS A 653 -27.11 -4.61 11.66
CA CYS A 653 -25.67 -4.65 11.39
C CYS A 653 -25.05 -5.93 11.95
N TRP A 654 -24.56 -6.79 11.07
CA TRP A 654 -23.88 -8.02 11.44
C TRP A 654 -22.45 -7.77 11.92
N ALA A 655 -21.69 -6.93 11.21
CA ALA A 655 -20.32 -6.58 11.56
C ALA A 655 -20.03 -5.10 11.29
N SER A 656 -19.22 -4.46 12.13
CA SER A 656 -18.78 -3.06 11.94
C SER A 656 -17.30 -2.90 12.27
N TYR A 657 -16.50 -2.46 11.29
CA TYR A 657 -15.04 -2.29 11.42
C TYR A 657 -14.67 -0.84 11.72
N THR A 658 -15.31 0.11 11.05
CA THR A 658 -15.15 1.55 11.30
C THR A 658 -16.43 2.27 10.94
N LEU A 659 -16.68 3.40 11.60
CA LEU A 659 -17.90 4.19 11.46
C LEU A 659 -17.55 5.67 11.49
N GLY A 660 -18.25 6.45 10.66
CA GLY A 660 -18.12 7.91 10.57
C GLY A 660 -19.46 8.56 10.26
N PHE A 661 -19.50 9.89 10.35
CA PHE A 661 -20.72 10.67 10.17
C PHE A 661 -20.53 11.74 9.11
N GLY A 662 -21.60 12.06 8.38
CA GLY A 662 -21.64 13.18 7.44
C GLY A 662 -22.90 14.01 7.60
N LYS A 663 -23.12 14.95 6.68
CA LYS A 663 -24.32 15.78 6.64
C LYS A 663 -25.57 14.90 6.63
N ALA A 664 -26.59 15.30 7.39
CA ALA A 664 -27.89 14.64 7.41
C ALA A 664 -28.57 14.68 6.04
N ALA A 665 -29.38 13.66 5.74
CA ALA A 665 -30.29 13.70 4.60
C ALA A 665 -31.30 14.85 4.75
N GLU A 666 -31.87 15.30 3.63
CA GLU A 666 -32.92 16.31 3.67
C GLU A 666 -34.10 15.84 4.54
N GLY A 667 -34.52 16.69 5.48
CA GLY A 667 -35.59 16.37 6.44
C GLY A 667 -35.17 15.47 7.61
N ALA A 668 -33.98 14.87 7.59
CA ALA A 668 -33.45 14.08 8.71
C ALA A 668 -32.83 14.99 9.78
N SER A 669 -33.05 14.65 11.05
CA SER A 669 -32.44 15.34 12.20
C SER A 669 -31.16 14.66 12.70
N TYR A 670 -30.81 13.50 12.14
CA TYR A 670 -29.63 12.73 12.49
C TYR A 670 -28.57 12.81 11.38
N PRO A 671 -27.27 12.95 11.72
CA PRO A 671 -26.19 12.85 10.74
C PRO A 671 -26.27 11.55 9.95
N ALA A 672 -25.98 11.57 8.65
CA ALA A 672 -25.85 10.32 7.89
C ALA A 672 -24.72 9.48 8.49
N VAL A 673 -24.97 8.19 8.71
CA VAL A 673 -24.01 7.24 9.28
C VAL A 673 -23.37 6.47 8.14
N TYR A 674 -22.03 6.47 8.07
CA TYR A 674 -21.26 5.68 7.12
C TYR A 674 -20.49 4.60 7.86
N MET A 675 -20.50 3.39 7.32
CA MET A 675 -19.89 2.21 7.95
C MET A 675 -19.13 1.39 6.92
N VAL A 676 -17.94 0.93 7.30
CA VAL A 676 -17.33 -0.27 6.70
C VAL A 676 -17.70 -1.45 7.59
N GLY A 677 -18.45 -2.38 7.03
CA GLY A 677 -19.07 -3.45 7.82
C GLY A 677 -19.86 -4.39 6.94
N SER A 678 -20.69 -5.23 7.56
CA SER A 678 -21.61 -6.11 6.86
C SER A 678 -23.00 -6.01 7.47
N THR A 679 -24.02 -5.89 6.63
CA THR A 679 -25.44 -6.03 7.02
C THR A 679 -25.88 -7.49 6.98
N GLU A 680 -25.27 -8.28 6.09
CA GLU A 680 -25.50 -9.72 5.92
C GLU A 680 -24.17 -10.45 5.64
N SER A 681 -23.93 -10.90 4.41
CA SER A 681 -22.78 -11.72 4.02
C SER A 681 -21.60 -10.95 3.40
N ILE A 682 -21.78 -9.67 3.02
CA ILE A 682 -20.78 -8.89 2.29
C ILE A 682 -20.27 -7.73 3.13
N THR A 683 -18.95 -7.73 3.36
CA THR A 683 -18.26 -6.54 3.88
C THR A 683 -18.15 -5.49 2.79
N ALA A 684 -18.73 -4.32 3.03
CA ALA A 684 -18.84 -3.24 2.05
C ALA A 684 -18.88 -1.86 2.74
N VAL A 685 -19.00 -0.82 1.94
CA VAL A 685 -19.27 0.54 2.44
C VAL A 685 -20.78 0.75 2.43
N TYR A 686 -21.35 1.11 3.58
CA TYR A 686 -22.78 1.33 3.75
C TYR A 686 -23.07 2.74 4.28
N ARG A 687 -24.21 3.30 3.88
CA ARG A 687 -24.80 4.53 4.42
C ARG A 687 -26.15 4.23 5.08
N SER A 688 -26.43 4.85 6.20
CA SER A 688 -27.77 4.92 6.82
C SER A 688 -28.16 6.37 7.05
N ASP A 689 -29.41 6.70 6.70
CA ASP A 689 -30.01 8.02 6.87
C ASP A 689 -31.09 8.02 7.98
N ASP A 690 -31.26 6.90 8.68
CA ASP A 690 -32.37 6.64 9.61
C ASP A 690 -31.92 6.04 10.95
N GLU A 691 -30.71 6.41 11.40
CA GLU A 691 -30.10 5.97 12.65
C GLU A 691 -29.78 4.47 12.68
N ALA A 692 -29.25 3.95 11.57
CA ALA A 692 -28.89 2.55 11.38
C ALA A 692 -30.09 1.58 11.46
N LYS A 693 -31.31 2.03 11.14
CA LYS A 693 -32.45 1.11 11.00
C LYS A 693 -32.35 0.38 9.67
N THR A 694 -32.02 1.10 8.60
CA THR A 694 -31.76 0.56 7.27
C THR A 694 -30.41 1.03 6.73
N TRP A 695 -29.86 0.26 5.79
CA TRP A 695 -28.54 0.48 5.21
C TRP A 695 -28.59 0.37 3.69
N THR A 696 -27.89 1.27 3.01
CA THR A 696 -27.67 1.24 1.56
C THR A 696 -26.20 0.98 1.28
N ARG A 697 -25.88 -0.05 0.48
CA ARG A 697 -24.52 -0.27 -0.02
C ARG A 697 -24.17 0.86 -0.99
N VAL A 698 -23.06 1.55 -0.75
CA VAL A 698 -22.63 2.71 -1.56
C VAL A 698 -21.39 2.43 -2.41
N ASN A 699 -20.70 1.30 -2.22
CA ASN A 699 -19.72 0.81 -3.18
C ASN A 699 -20.29 -0.32 -4.04
N ASP A 700 -19.51 -0.82 -5.00
CA ASP A 700 -19.88 -1.95 -5.86
C ASP A 700 -18.71 -2.93 -6.01
N ASP A 701 -18.89 -3.99 -6.79
CA ASP A 701 -17.91 -5.07 -6.89
C ASP A 701 -16.64 -4.67 -7.68
N GLN A 702 -16.68 -3.57 -8.44
CA GLN A 702 -15.52 -3.00 -9.13
C GLN A 702 -14.75 -1.99 -8.24
N HIS A 703 -15.31 -1.63 -7.09
CA HIS A 703 -14.81 -0.59 -6.19
C HIS A 703 -14.75 -1.12 -4.74
N GLN A 704 -13.70 -1.88 -4.42
CA GLN A 704 -13.55 -2.54 -3.11
C GLN A 704 -12.25 -2.23 -2.36
N TRP A 705 -11.13 -2.05 -3.07
CA TRP A 705 -9.84 -1.57 -2.53
C TRP A 705 -9.24 -2.38 -1.37
N GLY A 706 -9.53 -3.67 -1.29
CA GLY A 706 -8.99 -4.59 -0.29
C GLY A 706 -9.36 -4.21 1.14
N TRP A 707 -8.34 -3.95 1.98
CA TRP A 707 -8.57 -3.61 3.38
C TRP A 707 -8.86 -2.11 3.55
N ILE A 708 -10.08 -1.81 3.96
CA ILE A 708 -10.63 -0.44 4.10
C ILE A 708 -11.10 -0.13 5.53
N GLY A 709 -10.59 -0.88 6.51
CA GLY A 709 -11.08 -0.86 7.90
C GLY A 709 -10.47 0.22 8.79
N ALA A 710 -9.59 1.09 8.28
CA ALA A 710 -8.83 2.02 9.12
C ALA A 710 -9.69 3.17 9.66
N ALA A 711 -10.35 3.88 8.75
CA ALA A 711 -11.14 5.07 9.03
C ALA A 711 -12.14 5.34 7.90
N ILE A 712 -13.27 5.94 8.26
CA ILE A 712 -14.26 6.46 7.33
C ILE A 712 -14.79 7.79 7.89
N ALA A 713 -15.00 8.78 7.04
CA ALA A 713 -15.54 10.08 7.42
C ALA A 713 -16.56 10.55 6.39
N GLY A 714 -17.76 10.94 6.81
CA GLY A 714 -18.67 11.67 5.94
C GLY A 714 -18.27 13.15 5.85
N ASP A 715 -18.71 13.84 4.80
CA ASP A 715 -18.55 15.29 4.73
C ASP A 715 -19.70 15.98 5.50
N PRO A 716 -19.43 16.79 6.53
CA PRO A 716 -20.48 17.50 7.29
C PRO A 716 -21.16 18.60 6.47
N ARG A 717 -20.60 19.02 5.33
CA ARG A 717 -21.13 20.10 4.48
C ARG A 717 -21.85 19.57 3.24
N VAL A 718 -21.51 18.36 2.77
CA VAL A 718 -22.03 17.76 1.54
C VAL A 718 -22.73 16.43 1.85
N TYR A 719 -24.05 16.38 1.64
CA TYR A 719 -24.82 15.14 1.84
C TYR A 719 -24.39 14.07 0.85
N GLY A 720 -24.37 12.81 1.31
CA GLY A 720 -23.97 11.67 0.49
C GLY A 720 -22.46 11.51 0.30
N ARG A 721 -21.64 12.55 0.49
CA ARG A 721 -20.19 12.46 0.33
C ARG A 721 -19.54 11.71 1.49
N VAL A 722 -18.69 10.74 1.14
CA VAL A 722 -17.91 9.94 2.10
C VAL A 722 -16.45 9.84 1.65
N TYR A 723 -15.54 9.90 2.61
CA TYR A 723 -14.10 9.67 2.48
C TYR A 723 -13.77 8.34 3.17
N LEU A 724 -12.99 7.50 2.48
CA LEU A 724 -12.67 6.14 2.90
C LEU A 724 -11.15 5.96 2.90
N ALA A 725 -10.63 5.50 4.03
CA ALA A 725 -9.23 5.15 4.16
C ALA A 725 -9.00 3.77 3.55
N THR A 726 -7.97 3.67 2.71
CA THR A 726 -7.49 2.39 2.19
C THR A 726 -6.07 2.15 2.66
N ASN A 727 -5.61 0.91 2.58
CA ASN A 727 -4.20 0.56 2.78
C ASN A 727 -3.54 0.26 1.43
N GLY A 728 -3.01 1.29 0.77
CA GLY A 728 -2.33 1.17 -0.52
C GLY A 728 -3.09 1.77 -1.71
N ARG A 729 -4.27 2.36 -1.53
CA ARG A 729 -5.04 3.02 -2.60
C ARG A 729 -5.40 4.46 -2.24
N GLY A 730 -4.66 5.10 -1.34
CA GLY A 730 -4.92 6.47 -0.92
C GLY A 730 -6.30 6.66 -0.25
N VAL A 731 -6.85 7.86 -0.38
CA VAL A 731 -8.20 8.17 0.09
C VAL A 731 -9.18 8.01 -1.07
N GLN A 732 -10.13 7.08 -0.96
CA GLN A 732 -11.27 7.05 -1.87
C GLN A 732 -12.33 8.01 -1.38
N TYR A 733 -12.99 8.73 -2.28
CA TYR A 733 -14.19 9.48 -1.95
C TYR A 733 -15.32 9.16 -2.93
N GLY A 734 -16.53 9.06 -2.37
CA GLY A 734 -17.72 8.66 -3.09
C GLY A 734 -18.82 9.69 -2.92
N GLU A 735 -19.59 9.93 -3.98
CA GLU A 735 -20.77 10.79 -4.00
C GLU A 735 -21.91 10.11 -4.75
N PRO A 736 -23.20 10.35 -4.41
CA PRO A 736 -24.34 9.88 -5.19
C PRO A 736 -24.21 10.28 -6.67
N ALA A 737 -24.53 9.35 -7.59
CA ALA A 737 -24.21 9.46 -9.02
C ALA A 737 -25.06 10.43 -9.84
#